data_AF-A0A3D1TED4-F1
#
_entry.id   AF-A0A3D1TED4-F1
#
_cell.length_a   1.000
_cell.length_b   1.000
_cell.length_c   1.000
_cell.angle_alpha   90.00
_cell.angle_beta   90.00
_cell.angle_gamma   90.00
#
_symmetry.space_group_name_H-M   'P 1'
#
loop_
_entity.id
_entity.type
_entity.pdbx_description
1 polymer ?
#
loop_
_entity_poly.entity_id
_entity_poly.type
_entity_poly.pdbx_seq_one_letter_code
_entity_poly.pdbx_strand_id
1 'polypeptide(L)'
;MRPFRFLIIAALGISIRFASECIAVEAGNEAPILHWDFDRIDSGRVVDRSGHGLDGAMGAPAVQGPVGMAAQFEGEPSSPVVVEIPPELRLGRGSWSFTAMLKPVRLAIESTQPQRRIFSYGLYPKANLVMDVLESGQVTSYFCFERANGERVSTGASTSLSLVQGQWAHVALVCDRDRGRVAIYVNGYATGDVAIPAEFDGDFSLDGKLTIGSGWQNFWGLIDEVKLYRAALTADAVEAEFARLKAGFGVSESEEIVAAKRTRRLATVFREVEEAWSDGAFERVRELCGGVRDQAEAPVHFRSYAALRLAQSLVREGRREDAAAVYREISADVGFPEVHRLEAQRESARLAGAVEDDRVTVPLIDTYAAEVFVAPDGSAAGDGSEGAPVGTLQQARDRVRALRRAGVSGPIAVTVLPGAYRVEGQLTLGQEDSGTAEGPVVYRAREMGRSVFYGGTVLEGFEPVRDPAVLDRLPAEARGAVWQSDLAAQGIRDYGRLGVRGIGQSASPPTLELYVDRVPMTLARWPNEGFVGISRLIEPGSRRAGVPSVFEYVSDRHARWTGAEDPWLFGYFHFLWADATIQIGRIDPAAKTVTTREAYDYGGRGMSTEQGIQYYAFNLLEEIDTPGEWYLDREAGVVYLYPPSDLEDAVVELGMFSETMVVMRGVRHVRWEGLGFDLGRYNGIELVDCEDCSILGCTVGRMAGNGIMVHGGHRNQLIGCDVHMLGRRATEVIGGDRETLTPGAHLVENCVIHDFGRIDRTYTPAIQLEGVGNRVAHNLMYNGPSSAMRIEGNDHQIEFNEVHSMVQESDDQGALELFRNATYRGVVFRHNYLHHIGKTGTEKSVHGQAGIRFDDAISGMLVYGNVFYRCSSGNFGAVQMNSGRDNLIENNVFVDCKYGITGGWYPGNSVWVALREGQELSGFYQNDLYLSRYPKIATMLDDPGVNALWRNVFYQCGTVARRQEYIDQFENIVFEDDPGFADLAGGDFALRPDAPLFDRLAFAPIPFERIGLYRSPWRASWPVGSGPGGGSQMP
;
A
#
# COMPACT_ATOMS: atom_id res chain seq x y z
N MET A 1 47.47 22.40 -11.77
CA MET A 1 48.84 22.11 -12.29
C MET A 1 48.82 20.67 -12.76
N ARG A 2 48.43 20.40 -14.01
CA ARG A 2 49.25 20.26 -15.24
C ARG A 2 50.19 19.01 -15.29
N PRO A 3 50.34 18.41 -16.47
CA PRO A 3 50.10 16.97 -16.75
C PRO A 3 51.20 16.32 -17.62
N PHE A 4 51.09 15.05 -18.03
CA PHE A 4 51.82 14.47 -19.18
C PHE A 4 50.99 13.29 -19.75
N ARG A 5 50.44 13.30 -20.98
CA ARG A 5 50.93 13.37 -22.38
C ARG A 5 51.11 11.98 -23.05
N PHE A 6 50.21 11.74 -24.00
CA PHE A 6 50.23 10.93 -25.23
C PHE A 6 51.56 10.40 -25.80
N LEU A 7 51.48 9.22 -26.43
CA LEU A 7 52.12 8.97 -27.73
C LEU A 7 51.28 7.99 -28.60
N ILE A 8 51.02 8.39 -29.85
CA ILE A 8 50.48 7.63 -30.99
C ILE A 8 51.67 7.25 -31.89
N ILE A 9 51.63 6.10 -32.60
CA ILE A 9 52.02 5.97 -34.04
C ILE A 9 51.70 4.57 -34.61
N ALA A 10 50.94 4.61 -35.72
CA ALA A 10 50.93 3.82 -36.96
C ALA A 10 50.67 2.29 -37.00
N ALA A 11 49.44 1.96 -37.42
CA ALA A 11 49.08 1.34 -38.71
C ALA A 11 50.08 0.41 -39.44
N LEU A 12 49.66 -0.85 -39.61
CA LEU A 12 49.95 -1.68 -40.78
C LEU A 12 48.68 -2.48 -41.11
N GLY A 13 48.09 -2.20 -42.28
CA GLY A 13 46.87 -2.83 -42.75
C GLY A 13 47.13 -4.21 -43.35
N ILE A 14 46.22 -5.15 -43.06
CA ILE A 14 45.92 -6.28 -43.91
C ILE A 14 44.39 -6.37 -44.01
N SER A 15 43.89 -6.20 -45.24
CA SER A 15 42.50 -6.49 -45.60
C SER A 15 42.23 -7.98 -45.46
N ILE A 16 41.20 -8.35 -44.69
CA ILE A 16 40.49 -9.63 -44.87
C ILE A 16 39.01 -9.30 -44.98
N ARG A 17 38.41 -9.80 -46.07
CA ARG A 17 37.00 -9.68 -46.42
C ARG A 17 36.14 -10.26 -45.29
N PHE A 18 35.15 -9.52 -44.82
CA PHE A 18 34.07 -10.08 -44.01
C PHE A 18 33.21 -10.96 -44.92
N ALA A 19 33.43 -12.27 -44.84
CA ALA A 19 32.45 -13.24 -45.28
C ALA A 19 31.31 -13.24 -44.25
N SER A 20 30.08 -13.18 -44.74
CA SER A 20 28.88 -13.44 -43.95
C SER A 20 28.95 -14.86 -43.39
N GLU A 21 29.24 -14.99 -42.09
CA GLU A 21 28.94 -16.19 -41.34
C GLU A 21 27.92 -15.84 -40.26
N CYS A 22 26.75 -16.43 -40.43
CA CYS A 22 25.71 -16.55 -39.43
C CYS A 22 26.36 -17.20 -38.20
N ILE A 23 26.67 -16.44 -37.14
CA ILE A 23 27.01 -17.02 -35.85
C ILE A 23 25.68 -17.47 -35.25
N ALA A 24 25.28 -18.70 -35.59
CA ALA A 24 24.47 -19.49 -34.69
C ALA A 24 25.29 -19.63 -33.40
N VAL A 25 24.73 -19.19 -32.27
CA VAL A 25 25.27 -19.52 -30.96
C VAL A 25 25.20 -21.04 -30.83
N GLU A 26 26.31 -21.73 -31.10
CA GLU A 26 26.46 -23.14 -30.76
C GLU A 26 26.35 -23.23 -29.23
N ALA A 27 25.28 -23.86 -28.74
CA ALA A 27 25.13 -24.23 -27.35
C ALA A 27 26.41 -24.94 -26.89
N GLY A 28 27.04 -24.42 -25.84
CA GLY A 28 28.32 -24.91 -25.30
C GLY A 28 28.31 -26.42 -25.13
N ASN A 29 28.98 -27.10 -26.05
CA ASN A 29 29.01 -28.56 -26.14
C ASN A 29 30.25 -29.05 -25.38
N GLU A 30 30.27 -28.89 -24.05
CA GLU A 30 31.26 -29.61 -23.25
C GLU A 30 30.92 -31.10 -23.32
N ALA A 31 31.85 -31.89 -23.84
CA ALA A 31 31.69 -33.33 -23.91
C ALA A 31 31.62 -33.92 -22.50
N PRO A 32 30.70 -34.87 -22.23
CA PRO A 32 30.67 -35.54 -20.94
C PRO A 32 31.96 -36.34 -20.74
N ILE A 33 32.44 -36.44 -19.51
CA ILE A 33 33.56 -37.32 -19.14
C ILE A 33 33.14 -38.79 -18.99
N LEU A 34 31.83 -39.04 -18.91
CA LEU A 34 31.22 -40.37 -18.82
C LEU A 34 29.88 -40.33 -19.56
N HIS A 35 29.61 -41.32 -20.42
CA HIS A 35 28.29 -41.50 -21.03
C HIS A 35 27.93 -42.98 -21.12
N TRP A 36 26.87 -43.39 -20.41
CA TRP A 36 26.30 -44.73 -20.46
C TRP A 36 24.89 -44.69 -21.03
N ASP A 37 24.73 -45.21 -22.25
CA ASP A 37 23.46 -45.45 -22.95
C ASP A 37 22.90 -46.86 -22.69
N PHE A 38 23.65 -47.71 -21.98
CA PHE A 38 23.32 -49.11 -21.67
C PHE A 38 23.07 -50.05 -22.87
N ASP A 39 23.21 -49.57 -24.10
CA ASP A 39 22.98 -50.32 -25.34
C ASP A 39 24.02 -51.40 -25.63
N ARG A 40 25.23 -51.23 -25.06
CA ARG A 40 26.33 -52.16 -25.26
C ARG A 40 26.90 -52.63 -23.92
N ILE A 41 26.70 -53.90 -23.63
CA ILE A 41 27.24 -54.57 -22.45
C ILE A 41 28.34 -55.56 -22.88
N ASP A 42 29.55 -55.40 -22.38
CA ASP A 42 30.67 -56.32 -22.60
C ASP A 42 31.09 -56.95 -21.27
N SER A 43 31.04 -58.28 -21.18
CA SER A 43 31.53 -59.04 -20.03
C SER A 43 30.97 -58.55 -18.68
N GLY A 44 29.69 -58.15 -18.65
CA GLY A 44 29.02 -57.62 -17.46
C GLY A 44 29.33 -56.15 -17.15
N ARG A 45 29.87 -55.39 -18.11
CA ARG A 45 30.15 -53.96 -17.99
C ARG A 45 29.42 -53.16 -19.07
N VAL A 46 28.82 -52.02 -18.71
CA VAL A 46 28.32 -51.04 -19.69
C VAL A 46 29.49 -50.31 -20.31
N VAL A 47 29.51 -50.23 -21.64
CA VAL A 47 30.58 -49.55 -22.39
C VAL A 47 30.39 -48.03 -22.32
N ASP A 48 31.47 -47.31 -22.01
CA ASP A 48 31.48 -45.84 -22.02
C ASP A 48 31.55 -45.25 -23.44
N ARG A 49 30.63 -44.34 -23.74
CA ARG A 49 30.51 -43.64 -25.03
C ARG A 49 31.22 -42.29 -25.07
N SER A 50 31.69 -41.78 -23.93
CA SER A 50 32.39 -40.48 -23.89
C SER A 50 33.77 -40.52 -24.54
N GLY A 51 34.36 -41.71 -24.69
CA GLY A 51 35.71 -41.90 -25.21
C GLY A 51 36.79 -41.92 -24.14
N HIS A 52 36.42 -41.90 -22.86
CA HIS A 52 37.35 -41.94 -21.72
C HIS A 52 37.58 -43.34 -21.15
N GLY A 53 36.87 -44.36 -21.63
CA GLY A 53 37.05 -45.76 -21.25
C GLY A 53 36.53 -46.08 -19.85
N LEU A 54 35.55 -45.31 -19.37
CA LEU A 54 34.94 -45.48 -18.05
C LEU A 54 33.84 -46.55 -18.07
N ASP A 55 34.18 -47.76 -18.51
CA ASP A 55 33.22 -48.88 -18.57
C ASP A 55 32.73 -49.23 -17.15
N GLY A 56 31.42 -49.23 -16.93
CA GLY A 56 30.82 -49.44 -15.61
C GLY A 56 30.52 -50.91 -15.33
N ALA A 57 30.99 -51.46 -14.21
CA ALA A 57 30.62 -52.82 -13.79
C ALA A 57 29.14 -52.87 -13.38
N MET A 58 28.33 -53.68 -14.04
CA MET A 58 26.89 -53.73 -13.82
C MET A 58 26.48 -54.81 -12.83
N GLY A 59 25.86 -54.40 -11.73
CA GLY A 59 25.09 -55.28 -10.85
C GLY A 59 23.61 -55.39 -11.25
N ALA A 60 23.09 -54.40 -11.97
CA ALA A 60 21.74 -54.38 -12.54
C ALA A 60 21.69 -55.15 -13.87
N PRO A 61 20.62 -55.91 -14.18
CA PRO A 61 20.39 -56.40 -15.53
C PRO A 61 20.03 -55.26 -16.50
N ALA A 62 20.45 -55.40 -17.77
CA ALA A 62 19.98 -54.54 -18.85
C ALA A 62 18.67 -55.10 -19.42
N VAL A 63 17.65 -54.25 -19.56
CA VAL A 63 16.34 -54.60 -20.12
C VAL A 63 15.99 -53.69 -21.29
N GLN A 64 15.03 -54.11 -22.11
CA GLN A 64 14.55 -53.29 -23.23
C GLN A 64 13.95 -51.98 -22.72
N GLY A 65 14.57 -50.86 -23.10
CA GLY A 65 14.08 -49.51 -22.91
C GLY A 65 13.29 -49.01 -24.13
N PRO A 66 12.70 -47.81 -24.04
CA PRO A 66 12.02 -47.17 -25.17
C PRO A 66 13.00 -46.67 -26.24
N VAL A 67 14.24 -46.37 -25.85
CA VAL A 67 15.38 -46.09 -26.72
C VAL A 67 16.44 -47.09 -26.33
N GLY A 68 16.62 -48.15 -27.13
CA GLY A 68 17.67 -49.13 -26.85
C GLY A 68 17.46 -49.93 -25.55
N MET A 69 18.51 -50.05 -24.73
CA MET A 69 18.52 -50.81 -23.48
C MET A 69 18.62 -49.86 -22.27
N ALA A 70 18.05 -50.24 -21.14
CA ALA A 70 18.16 -49.50 -19.88
C ALA A 70 18.60 -50.41 -18.73
N ALA A 71 19.27 -49.87 -17.72
CA ALA A 71 19.61 -50.61 -16.51
C ALA A 71 18.40 -50.73 -15.58
N GLN A 72 18.06 -51.95 -15.16
CA GLN A 72 16.96 -52.23 -14.22
C GLN A 72 17.49 -52.43 -12.80
N PHE A 73 17.07 -51.55 -11.90
CA PHE A 73 17.37 -51.63 -10.48
C PHE A 73 16.15 -52.19 -9.74
N GLU A 74 16.35 -53.27 -8.99
CA GLU A 74 15.27 -54.01 -8.32
C GLU A 74 15.06 -53.60 -6.85
N GLY A 75 15.76 -52.55 -6.39
CA GLY A 75 15.77 -52.16 -4.98
C GLY A 75 16.69 -53.03 -4.11
N GLU A 76 17.62 -53.78 -4.71
CA GLU A 76 18.53 -54.71 -4.02
C GLU A 76 19.96 -54.15 -3.88
N PRO A 77 20.72 -54.51 -2.82
CA PRO A 77 22.09 -54.01 -2.61
C PRO A 77 23.10 -54.37 -3.71
N SER A 78 22.81 -55.41 -4.50
CA SER A 78 23.69 -55.91 -5.56
C SER A 78 23.47 -55.24 -6.91
N SER A 79 22.44 -54.41 -7.08
CA SER A 79 22.10 -53.77 -8.37
C SER A 79 22.92 -52.55 -8.83
N PRO A 80 23.85 -51.92 -8.07
CA PRO A 80 24.55 -50.72 -8.56
C PRO A 80 25.37 -50.95 -9.83
N VAL A 81 25.51 -49.89 -10.64
CA VAL A 81 26.54 -49.81 -11.68
C VAL A 81 27.70 -49.00 -11.12
N VAL A 82 28.91 -49.54 -11.15
CA VAL A 82 30.08 -48.98 -10.44
C VAL A 82 31.25 -48.76 -11.39
N VAL A 83 31.89 -47.60 -11.30
CA VAL A 83 33.15 -47.30 -11.99
C VAL A 83 34.10 -46.56 -11.06
N GLU A 84 35.40 -46.80 -11.23
CA GLU A 84 36.45 -46.03 -10.56
C GLU A 84 36.95 -44.96 -11.52
N ILE A 85 36.68 -43.69 -11.21
CA ILE A 85 37.13 -42.54 -12.01
C ILE A 85 38.61 -42.27 -11.69
N PRO A 86 39.49 -42.27 -12.72
CA PRO A 86 40.91 -42.06 -12.52
C PRO A 86 41.19 -40.61 -12.11
N PRO A 87 42.27 -40.34 -11.33
CA PRO A 87 42.53 -39.04 -10.71
C PRO A 87 42.40 -37.82 -11.64
N GLU A 88 42.85 -37.93 -12.88
CA GLU A 88 42.83 -36.88 -13.90
C GLU A 88 41.44 -36.52 -14.44
N LEU A 89 40.43 -37.37 -14.21
CA LEU A 89 39.03 -37.16 -14.60
C LEU A 89 38.10 -36.91 -13.40
N ARG A 90 38.62 -36.93 -12.16
CA ARG A 90 37.79 -36.67 -10.96
C ARG A 90 37.29 -35.22 -10.95
N LEU A 91 36.15 -35.00 -10.29
CA LEU A 91 35.44 -33.71 -10.28
C LEU A 91 36.23 -32.62 -9.52
N GLY A 92 37.03 -33.01 -8.53
CA GLY A 92 37.87 -32.10 -7.75
C GLY A 92 37.06 -30.99 -7.07
N ARG A 93 37.54 -29.75 -7.20
CA ARG A 93 36.92 -28.56 -6.59
C ARG A 93 36.14 -27.69 -7.58
N GLY A 94 36.07 -28.09 -8.84
CA GLY A 94 35.40 -27.33 -9.90
C GLY A 94 33.89 -27.56 -9.97
N SER A 95 33.25 -26.84 -10.88
CA SER A 95 31.85 -27.02 -11.26
C SER A 95 31.65 -28.36 -11.99
N TRP A 96 30.48 -28.97 -11.90
CA TRP A 96 30.19 -30.26 -12.53
C TRP A 96 28.69 -30.48 -12.70
N SER A 97 28.32 -31.43 -13.57
CA SER A 97 26.91 -31.79 -13.79
C SER A 97 26.72 -33.28 -13.97
N PHE A 98 25.60 -33.79 -13.51
CA PHE A 98 25.13 -35.16 -13.72
C PHE A 98 23.77 -35.11 -14.43
N THR A 99 23.54 -35.96 -15.44
CA THR A 99 22.24 -36.12 -16.10
C THR A 99 21.89 -37.59 -16.26
N ALA A 100 20.59 -37.92 -16.23
CA ALA A 100 20.08 -39.26 -16.49
C ALA A 100 18.60 -39.24 -16.90
N MET A 101 18.19 -40.23 -17.67
CA MET A 101 16.79 -40.64 -17.81
C MET A 101 16.44 -41.65 -16.72
N LEU A 102 15.36 -41.40 -15.99
CA LEU A 102 14.93 -42.20 -14.85
C LEU A 102 13.46 -42.61 -15.01
N LYS A 103 13.13 -43.85 -14.65
CA LYS A 103 11.75 -44.32 -14.50
C LYS A 103 11.59 -45.05 -13.18
N PRO A 104 11.14 -44.38 -12.11
CA PRO A 104 10.91 -45.06 -10.84
C PRO A 104 9.78 -46.09 -11.00
N VAL A 105 10.04 -47.35 -10.65
CA VAL A 105 9.01 -48.40 -10.65
C VAL A 105 8.31 -48.46 -9.29
N ARG A 106 9.03 -48.14 -8.22
CA ARG A 106 8.47 -48.07 -6.87
C ARG A 106 9.19 -47.01 -6.03
N LEU A 107 8.42 -46.06 -5.50
CA LEU A 107 8.95 -44.98 -4.65
C LEU A 107 8.91 -45.38 -3.16
N ALA A 108 7.78 -45.91 -2.70
CA ALA A 108 7.57 -46.37 -1.33
C ALA A 108 8.22 -47.74 -1.05
N ILE A 109 9.08 -47.83 -0.04
CA ILE A 109 9.56 -49.11 0.51
C ILE A 109 9.53 -49.03 2.04
N GLU A 110 9.38 -50.18 2.70
CA GLU A 110 9.43 -50.29 4.15
C GLU A 110 10.86 -50.06 4.66
N SER A 111 11.22 -48.81 4.91
CA SER A 111 12.53 -48.40 5.42
C SER A 111 12.37 -47.22 6.38
N THR A 112 13.19 -47.20 7.44
CA THR A 112 13.31 -46.05 8.35
C THR A 112 13.97 -44.84 7.70
N GLN A 113 14.59 -45.01 6.53
CA GLN A 113 15.11 -43.96 5.67
C GLN A 113 14.51 -44.13 4.27
N PRO A 114 13.43 -43.39 3.95
CA PRO A 114 12.61 -43.66 2.78
C PRO A 114 13.18 -43.12 1.45
N GLN A 115 14.41 -42.58 1.43
CA GLN A 115 15.05 -42.12 0.19
C GLN A 115 15.69 -43.25 -0.64
N ARG A 116 15.84 -43.03 -1.95
CA ARG A 116 16.37 -43.98 -2.94
C ARG A 116 17.51 -43.36 -3.73
N ARG A 117 18.72 -43.85 -3.55
CA ARG A 117 19.92 -43.31 -4.17
C ARG A 117 20.02 -43.66 -5.63
N ILE A 118 20.05 -42.64 -6.46
CA ILE A 118 20.25 -42.70 -7.91
C ILE A 118 21.72 -42.56 -8.26
N PHE A 119 22.42 -41.69 -7.54
CA PHE A 119 23.80 -41.32 -7.85
C PHE A 119 24.59 -41.09 -6.56
N SER A 120 25.82 -41.60 -6.51
CA SER A 120 26.76 -41.40 -5.40
C SER A 120 28.16 -41.18 -5.94
N TYR A 121 28.86 -40.20 -5.38
CA TYR A 121 30.28 -39.97 -5.67
C TYR A 121 31.02 -39.38 -4.46
N GLY A 122 32.29 -39.75 -4.31
CA GLY A 122 33.17 -39.24 -3.26
C GLY A 122 33.12 -40.01 -1.94
N LEU A 123 33.81 -39.46 -0.93
CA LEU A 123 34.10 -40.11 0.34
C LEU A 123 33.41 -39.41 1.51
N TYR A 124 32.42 -40.07 2.12
CA TYR A 124 31.74 -39.53 3.30
C TYR A 124 32.59 -39.67 4.58
N PRO A 125 32.64 -38.66 5.47
CA PRO A 125 32.08 -37.31 5.35
C PRO A 125 33.04 -36.29 4.71
N LYS A 126 34.23 -36.72 4.28
CA LYS A 126 35.30 -35.82 3.78
C LYS A 126 34.90 -34.96 2.59
N ALA A 127 34.28 -35.56 1.58
CA ALA A 127 33.69 -34.89 0.42
C ALA A 127 32.78 -35.89 -0.30
N ASN A 128 31.48 -35.85 -0.01
CA ASN A 128 30.50 -36.79 -0.57
C ASN A 128 29.33 -36.05 -1.21
N LEU A 129 28.89 -36.55 -2.36
CA LEU A 129 27.74 -36.04 -3.08
C LEU A 129 26.80 -37.19 -3.45
N VAL A 130 25.51 -37.00 -3.23
CA VAL A 130 24.48 -37.99 -3.52
C VAL A 130 23.25 -37.32 -4.12
N MET A 131 22.55 -38.05 -4.97
CA MET A 131 21.21 -37.70 -5.45
C MET A 131 20.27 -38.84 -5.11
N ASP A 132 19.18 -38.51 -4.43
CA ASP A 132 18.18 -39.46 -3.97
C ASP A 132 16.78 -39.07 -4.46
N VAL A 133 15.87 -40.05 -4.58
CA VAL A 133 14.43 -39.84 -4.77
C VAL A 133 13.69 -40.23 -3.50
N LEU A 134 12.80 -39.37 -3.05
CA LEU A 134 11.95 -39.59 -1.88
C LEU A 134 10.70 -40.40 -2.24
N GLU A 135 10.01 -40.90 -1.23
CA GLU A 135 8.71 -41.59 -1.38
C GLU A 135 7.66 -40.70 -2.07
N SER A 136 7.72 -39.38 -1.87
CA SER A 136 6.87 -38.39 -2.53
C SER A 136 7.15 -38.25 -4.03
N GLY A 137 8.20 -38.88 -4.55
CA GLY A 137 8.72 -38.68 -5.91
C GLY A 137 9.64 -37.48 -6.06
N GLN A 138 9.79 -36.63 -5.03
CA GLN A 138 10.74 -35.51 -5.08
C GLN A 138 12.17 -36.01 -5.21
N VAL A 139 12.96 -35.32 -6.02
CA VAL A 139 14.39 -35.57 -6.16
C VAL A 139 15.13 -34.62 -5.23
N THR A 140 16.12 -35.14 -4.50
CA THR A 140 16.94 -34.37 -3.57
C THR A 140 18.41 -34.66 -3.81
N SER A 141 19.24 -33.72 -3.41
CA SER A 141 20.68 -33.85 -3.42
C SER A 141 21.24 -33.52 -2.05
N TYR A 142 22.31 -34.21 -1.67
CA TYR A 142 23.03 -33.91 -0.44
C TYR A 142 24.54 -33.91 -0.72
N PHE A 143 25.17 -32.82 -0.33
CA PHE A 143 26.61 -32.62 -0.40
C PHE A 143 27.12 -32.39 1.01
N CYS A 144 28.25 -32.99 1.33
CA CYS A 144 28.95 -32.64 2.56
C CYS A 144 30.46 -32.65 2.36
N PHE A 145 31.11 -31.82 3.16
CA PHE A 145 32.55 -31.80 3.31
C PHE A 145 32.91 -31.57 4.77
N GLU A 146 33.96 -32.25 5.23
CA GLU A 146 34.49 -32.13 6.58
C GLU A 146 35.71 -31.21 6.57
N ARG A 147 35.63 -30.11 7.33
CA ARG A 147 36.73 -29.18 7.54
C ARG A 147 37.84 -29.82 8.37
N ALA A 148 39.03 -29.20 8.33
CA ALA A 148 40.17 -29.64 9.14
C ALA A 148 39.90 -29.67 10.67
N ASN A 149 38.93 -28.89 11.16
CA ASN A 149 38.50 -28.86 12.56
C ASN A 149 37.46 -29.96 12.90
N GLY A 150 37.09 -30.84 11.96
CA GLY A 150 36.07 -31.88 12.13
C GLY A 150 34.63 -31.41 11.96
N GLU A 151 34.42 -30.14 11.63
CA GLU A 151 33.09 -29.59 11.36
C GLU A 151 32.61 -29.97 9.96
N ARG A 152 31.37 -30.43 9.85
CA ARG A 152 30.75 -30.80 8.58
C ARG A 152 29.91 -29.65 8.03
N VAL A 153 30.26 -29.17 6.85
CA VAL A 153 29.44 -28.25 6.06
C VAL A 153 28.65 -29.07 5.05
N SER A 154 27.34 -28.82 4.95
CA SER A 154 26.49 -29.50 3.98
C SER A 154 25.57 -28.54 3.23
N THR A 155 25.26 -28.90 1.99
CA THR A 155 24.25 -28.23 1.16
C THR A 155 23.45 -29.28 0.40
N GLY A 156 22.36 -28.87 -0.26
CA GLY A 156 21.46 -29.76 -0.97
C GLY A 156 20.24 -29.03 -1.53
N ALA A 157 19.85 -29.39 -2.75
CA ALA A 157 18.61 -28.95 -3.37
C ALA A 157 17.55 -30.05 -3.32
N SER A 158 16.28 -29.67 -3.24
CA SER A 158 15.13 -30.58 -3.41
C SER A 158 14.16 -30.01 -4.42
N THR A 159 13.54 -30.87 -5.23
CA THR A 159 12.63 -30.45 -6.30
C THR A 159 11.23 -30.15 -5.77
N SER A 160 10.57 -29.14 -6.37
CA SER A 160 9.13 -28.93 -6.23
C SER A 160 8.30 -29.90 -7.08
N LEU A 161 8.85 -30.38 -8.20
CA LEU A 161 8.23 -31.41 -9.04
C LEU A 161 8.59 -32.81 -8.56
N SER A 162 7.59 -33.67 -8.46
CA SER A 162 7.75 -35.09 -8.16
C SER A 162 7.84 -35.93 -9.43
N LEU A 163 8.73 -36.92 -9.43
CA LEU A 163 8.72 -37.99 -10.41
C LEU A 163 7.49 -38.86 -10.21
N VAL A 164 6.87 -39.27 -11.33
CA VAL A 164 5.68 -40.14 -11.30
C VAL A 164 6.11 -41.58 -11.47
N GLN A 165 5.64 -42.44 -10.57
CA GLN A 165 5.88 -43.88 -10.65
C GLN A 165 5.41 -44.43 -12.01
N GLY A 166 6.29 -45.17 -12.69
CA GLY A 166 6.02 -45.77 -13.98
C GLY A 166 6.17 -44.84 -15.19
N GLN A 167 6.61 -43.59 -15.00
CA GLN A 167 6.88 -42.65 -16.08
C GLN A 167 8.37 -42.33 -16.20
N TRP A 168 8.85 -42.12 -17.43
CA TRP A 168 10.20 -41.64 -17.67
C TRP A 168 10.28 -40.14 -17.38
N ALA A 169 11.41 -39.70 -16.83
CA ALA A 169 11.74 -38.31 -16.61
C ALA A 169 13.24 -38.10 -16.84
N HIS A 170 13.59 -36.93 -17.38
CA HIS A 170 14.98 -36.49 -17.41
C HIS A 170 15.29 -35.76 -16.10
N VAL A 171 16.40 -36.12 -15.46
CA VAL A 171 16.88 -35.45 -14.26
C VAL A 171 18.30 -34.97 -14.48
N ALA A 172 18.57 -33.72 -14.10
CA ALA A 172 19.92 -33.17 -14.07
C ALA A 172 20.24 -32.56 -12.71
N LEU A 173 21.45 -32.74 -12.23
CA LEU A 173 22.01 -32.06 -11.07
C LEU A 173 23.21 -31.23 -11.53
N VAL A 174 23.16 -29.93 -11.32
CA VAL A 174 24.19 -28.97 -11.73
C VAL A 174 24.76 -28.31 -10.49
N CYS A 175 26.07 -28.45 -10.26
CA CYS A 175 26.81 -27.73 -9.23
C CYS A 175 27.66 -26.66 -9.93
N ASP A 176 27.22 -25.41 -9.83
CA ASP A 176 27.91 -24.23 -10.35
C ASP A 176 28.63 -23.54 -9.18
N ARG A 177 29.88 -23.90 -8.97
CA ARG A 177 30.68 -23.33 -7.87
C ARG A 177 31.11 -21.91 -8.16
N ASP A 178 31.27 -21.57 -9.44
CA ASP A 178 31.66 -20.22 -9.87
C ASP A 178 30.54 -19.20 -9.57
N ARG A 179 29.27 -19.62 -9.67
CA ARG A 179 28.10 -18.83 -9.26
C ARG A 179 27.60 -19.13 -7.84
N GLY A 180 28.23 -20.07 -7.13
CA GLY A 180 27.85 -20.48 -5.79
C GLY A 180 26.43 -21.07 -5.70
N ARG A 181 26.02 -21.92 -6.67
CA ARG A 181 24.67 -22.51 -6.72
C ARG A 181 24.65 -24.01 -7.03
N VAL A 182 23.64 -24.69 -6.50
CA VAL A 182 23.26 -26.05 -6.92
C VAL A 182 21.83 -26.04 -7.41
N ALA A 183 21.60 -26.63 -8.59
CA ALA A 183 20.28 -26.76 -9.18
C ALA A 183 19.95 -28.21 -9.59
N ILE A 184 18.71 -28.63 -9.33
CA ILE A 184 18.12 -29.86 -9.87
C ILE A 184 17.08 -29.49 -10.93
N TYR A 185 17.19 -30.15 -12.08
CA TYR A 185 16.25 -30.03 -13.18
C TYR A 185 15.45 -31.33 -13.31
N VAL A 186 14.15 -31.19 -13.56
CA VAL A 186 13.26 -32.29 -13.97
C VAL A 186 12.67 -31.91 -15.33
N ASN A 187 12.82 -32.77 -16.33
CA ASN A 187 12.34 -32.54 -17.70
C ASN A 187 12.82 -31.20 -18.28
N GLY A 188 14.09 -30.86 -18.01
CA GLY A 188 14.71 -29.62 -18.49
C GLY A 188 14.26 -28.35 -17.76
N TYR A 189 13.49 -28.45 -16.67
CA TYR A 189 13.05 -27.31 -15.87
C TYR A 189 13.70 -27.34 -14.47
N ALA A 190 14.34 -26.25 -14.06
CA ALA A 190 14.97 -26.12 -12.75
C ALA A 190 13.89 -26.04 -11.66
N THR A 191 13.88 -26.99 -10.73
CA THR A 191 12.81 -27.14 -9.73
C THR A 191 13.35 -27.22 -8.30
N GLY A 192 14.67 -27.28 -8.14
CA GLY A 192 15.37 -26.95 -6.89
C GLY A 192 16.59 -26.11 -7.24
N ASP A 193 16.74 -24.93 -6.65
CA ASP A 193 17.88 -24.02 -6.84
C ASP A 193 18.23 -23.43 -5.48
N VAL A 194 19.43 -23.71 -4.98
CA VAL A 194 19.89 -23.30 -3.67
C VAL A 194 21.29 -22.69 -3.75
N ALA A 195 21.54 -21.68 -2.92
CA ALA A 195 22.89 -21.14 -2.74
C ALA A 195 23.79 -22.17 -2.04
N ILE A 196 25.02 -22.27 -2.51
CA ILE A 196 26.08 -22.99 -1.84
C ILE A 196 26.56 -22.13 -0.66
N PRO A 197 26.67 -22.67 0.58
CA PRO A 197 27.27 -21.94 1.70
C PRO A 197 28.65 -21.42 1.31
N ALA A 198 28.97 -20.17 1.65
CA ALA A 198 30.21 -19.50 1.24
C ALA A 198 31.47 -20.28 1.66
N GLU A 199 31.35 -21.02 2.76
CA GLU A 199 32.36 -21.87 3.34
C GLU A 199 32.49 -23.29 2.76
N PHE A 200 31.67 -23.66 1.78
CA PHE A 200 31.68 -25.00 1.20
C PHE A 200 32.84 -25.17 0.21
N ASP A 201 33.85 -25.95 0.60
CA ASP A 201 35.10 -26.14 -0.16
C ASP A 201 35.44 -27.63 -0.36
N GLY A 202 34.41 -28.46 -0.54
CA GLY A 202 34.58 -29.90 -0.67
C GLY A 202 35.45 -30.30 -1.87
N ASP A 203 36.37 -31.23 -1.68
CA ASP A 203 37.27 -31.73 -2.73
C ASP A 203 36.87 -33.12 -3.18
N PHE A 204 36.17 -33.21 -4.30
CA PHE A 204 35.70 -34.48 -4.86
C PHE A 204 36.79 -35.22 -5.68
N SER A 205 38.07 -34.93 -5.46
CA SER A 205 39.19 -35.75 -5.96
C SER A 205 39.58 -36.90 -5.02
N LEU A 206 39.08 -36.88 -3.77
CA LEU A 206 39.52 -37.77 -2.69
C LEU A 206 39.16 -39.24 -2.89
N ASP A 207 38.08 -39.54 -3.61
CA ASP A 207 37.64 -40.89 -3.95
C ASP A 207 37.03 -40.88 -5.36
N GLY A 208 37.43 -41.85 -6.19
CA GLY A 208 37.03 -41.94 -7.58
C GLY A 208 35.80 -42.82 -7.78
N LYS A 209 35.29 -43.48 -6.74
CA LYS A 209 34.17 -44.40 -6.87
C LYS A 209 32.88 -43.66 -7.19
N LEU A 210 32.37 -43.88 -8.40
CA LEU A 210 31.05 -43.45 -8.85
C LEU A 210 30.09 -44.64 -8.84
N THR A 211 28.89 -44.44 -8.31
CA THR A 211 27.79 -45.42 -8.44
C THR A 211 26.54 -44.80 -9.04
N ILE A 212 25.93 -45.52 -9.97
CA ILE A 212 24.54 -45.33 -10.37
C ILE A 212 23.72 -46.41 -9.67
N GLY A 213 22.68 -46.00 -8.95
CA GLY A 213 22.15 -46.77 -7.84
C GLY A 213 23.10 -46.77 -6.64
N SER A 214 22.77 -47.57 -5.64
CA SER A 214 23.59 -47.76 -4.43
C SER A 214 23.28 -49.11 -3.80
N GLY A 215 24.24 -49.68 -3.07
CA GLY A 215 24.04 -50.90 -2.27
C GLY A 215 23.37 -50.63 -0.92
N TRP A 216 23.08 -49.36 -0.65
CA TRP A 216 22.39 -48.84 0.52
C TRP A 216 21.38 -47.78 0.04
N GLN A 217 20.13 -47.84 0.50
CA GLN A 217 19.02 -47.02 -0.02
C GLN A 217 18.80 -47.23 -1.53
N ASN A 218 18.60 -48.47 -1.92
CA ASN A 218 18.67 -48.91 -3.32
C ASN A 218 17.53 -48.33 -4.17
N PHE A 219 17.84 -47.78 -5.35
CA PHE A 219 16.83 -47.34 -6.31
C PHE A 219 16.03 -48.53 -6.87
N TRP A 220 14.74 -48.33 -7.11
CA TRP A 220 13.87 -49.32 -7.73
C TRP A 220 13.20 -48.71 -8.96
N GLY A 221 13.77 -49.01 -10.13
CA GLY A 221 13.35 -48.40 -11.38
C GLY A 221 14.30 -48.69 -12.52
N LEU A 222 14.09 -48.00 -13.64
CA LEU A 222 14.99 -48.02 -14.79
C LEU A 222 15.81 -46.74 -14.84
N ILE A 223 17.08 -46.85 -15.23
CA ILE A 223 17.96 -45.70 -15.51
C ILE A 223 18.59 -45.90 -16.89
N ASP A 224 18.65 -44.81 -17.64
CA ASP A 224 19.19 -44.76 -19.01
C ASP A 224 19.87 -43.40 -19.25
N GLU A 225 20.62 -43.26 -20.34
CA GLU A 225 21.26 -42.00 -20.78
C GLU A 225 22.01 -41.24 -19.67
N VAL A 226 22.87 -41.95 -18.94
CA VAL A 226 23.63 -41.39 -17.82
C VAL A 226 24.84 -40.62 -18.34
N LYS A 227 25.00 -39.35 -17.92
CA LYS A 227 26.17 -38.54 -18.24
C LYS A 227 26.73 -37.80 -17.04
N LEU A 228 28.04 -37.60 -17.05
CA LEU A 228 28.76 -36.78 -16.07
C LEU A 228 29.65 -35.77 -16.80
N TYR A 229 29.65 -34.52 -16.34
CA TYR A 229 30.41 -33.40 -16.92
C TYR A 229 31.29 -32.76 -15.84
N ARG A 230 32.46 -32.23 -16.23
CA ARG A 230 33.34 -31.42 -15.36
C ARG A 230 33.13 -29.91 -15.51
N ALA A 231 31.91 -29.52 -15.87
CA ALA A 231 31.44 -28.16 -15.76
C ALA A 231 29.97 -28.12 -15.38
N ALA A 232 29.51 -26.94 -14.98
CA ALA A 232 28.11 -26.64 -14.80
C ALA A 232 27.45 -26.46 -16.18
N LEU A 233 26.50 -27.34 -16.52
CA LEU A 233 25.67 -27.17 -17.71
C LEU A 233 24.79 -25.93 -17.54
N THR A 234 24.67 -25.14 -18.60
CA THR A 234 23.68 -24.07 -18.62
C THR A 234 22.27 -24.67 -18.65
N ALA A 235 21.28 -23.91 -18.19
CA ALA A 235 19.89 -24.36 -18.26
C ALA A 235 19.44 -24.68 -19.69
N ASP A 236 19.92 -23.90 -20.67
CA ASP A 236 19.62 -24.13 -22.09
C ASP A 236 20.24 -25.44 -22.59
N ALA A 237 21.45 -25.79 -22.13
CA ALA A 237 22.07 -27.07 -22.45
C ALA A 237 21.28 -28.26 -21.87
N VAL A 238 20.82 -28.15 -20.61
CA VAL A 238 19.98 -29.17 -19.96
C VAL A 238 18.62 -29.30 -20.68
N GLU A 239 18.00 -28.19 -21.07
CA GLU A 239 16.73 -28.18 -21.81
C GLU A 239 16.92 -28.78 -23.22
N ALA A 240 18.00 -28.44 -23.92
CA ALA A 240 18.32 -28.98 -25.24
C ALA A 240 18.61 -30.49 -25.19
N GLU A 241 19.27 -30.97 -24.13
CA GLU A 241 19.43 -32.41 -23.89
C GLU A 241 18.09 -33.10 -23.69
N PHE A 242 17.25 -32.58 -22.78
CA PHE A 242 15.91 -33.13 -22.58
C PHE A 242 15.08 -33.13 -23.86
N ALA A 243 15.11 -32.04 -24.63
CA ALA A 243 14.35 -31.92 -25.88
C ALA A 243 14.73 -33.01 -26.90
N ARG A 244 16.01 -33.41 -26.96
CA ARG A 244 16.47 -34.52 -27.81
C ARG A 244 15.94 -35.88 -27.34
N LEU A 245 15.86 -36.10 -26.03
CA LEU A 245 15.47 -37.39 -25.43
C LEU A 245 13.95 -37.57 -25.32
N LYS A 246 13.21 -36.48 -25.10
CA LYS A 246 11.78 -36.46 -24.73
C LYS A 246 10.91 -37.36 -25.61
N ALA A 247 11.06 -37.26 -26.93
CA ALA A 247 10.24 -38.01 -27.88
C ALA A 247 10.53 -39.52 -27.84
N GLY A 248 11.81 -39.92 -27.75
CA GLY A 248 12.21 -41.31 -27.69
C GLY A 248 11.72 -42.01 -26.42
N PHE A 249 11.73 -41.31 -25.29
CA PHE A 249 11.30 -41.85 -23.99
C PHE A 249 9.81 -41.64 -23.68
N GLY A 250 9.05 -41.02 -24.60
CA GLY A 250 7.61 -40.79 -24.45
C GLY A 250 7.25 -39.85 -23.29
N VAL A 251 8.11 -38.88 -22.97
CA VAL A 251 7.88 -37.94 -21.87
C VAL A 251 7.02 -36.76 -22.34
N SER A 252 5.94 -36.46 -21.64
CA SER A 252 5.16 -35.23 -21.84
C SER A 252 5.55 -34.18 -20.79
N GLU A 253 5.53 -32.90 -21.21
CA GLU A 253 5.68 -31.79 -20.28
C GLU A 253 4.30 -31.31 -19.86
N SER A 254 4.15 -30.90 -18.60
CA SER A 254 2.94 -30.19 -18.19
C SER A 254 2.88 -28.82 -18.87
N GLU A 255 1.66 -28.32 -19.10
CA GLU A 255 1.45 -26.97 -19.65
C GLU A 255 2.12 -25.89 -18.78
N GLU A 256 2.15 -26.09 -17.46
CA GLU A 256 2.83 -25.23 -16.49
C GLU A 256 4.33 -25.11 -16.75
N ILE A 257 5.03 -26.23 -16.97
CA ILE A 257 6.48 -26.23 -17.27
C ILE A 257 6.74 -25.53 -18.61
N VAL A 258 5.90 -25.80 -19.62
CA VAL A 258 6.01 -25.17 -20.93
C VAL A 258 5.82 -23.65 -20.82
N ALA A 259 4.84 -23.20 -20.02
CA ALA A 259 4.60 -21.79 -19.74
C ALA A 259 5.78 -21.15 -18.99
N ALA A 260 6.29 -21.79 -17.93
CA ALA A 260 7.42 -21.27 -17.15
C ALA A 260 8.70 -21.12 -18.00
N LYS A 261 9.02 -22.12 -18.84
CA LYS A 261 10.12 -22.04 -19.80
C LYS A 261 9.93 -20.91 -20.81
N ARG A 262 8.69 -20.70 -21.29
CA ARG A 262 8.37 -19.58 -22.18
C ARG A 262 8.60 -18.23 -21.50
N THR A 263 8.09 -18.05 -20.28
CA THR A 263 8.31 -16.83 -19.48
C THR A 263 9.79 -16.56 -19.26
N ARG A 264 10.59 -17.59 -18.96
CA ARG A 264 12.05 -17.48 -18.84
C ARG A 264 12.70 -16.98 -20.14
N ARG A 265 12.33 -17.54 -21.28
CA ARG A 265 12.86 -17.10 -22.60
C ARG A 265 12.50 -15.64 -22.87
N LEU A 266 11.26 -15.24 -22.61
CA LEU A 266 10.82 -13.87 -22.77
C LEU A 266 11.60 -12.90 -21.85
N ALA A 267 11.88 -13.29 -20.61
CA ALA A 267 12.72 -12.52 -19.71
C ALA A 267 14.18 -12.40 -20.23
N THR A 268 14.70 -13.41 -20.93
CA THR A 268 15.99 -13.29 -21.62
C THR A 268 15.94 -12.28 -22.76
N VAL A 269 14.88 -12.30 -23.56
CA VAL A 269 14.69 -11.30 -24.63
C VAL A 269 14.68 -9.88 -24.07
N PHE A 270 14.00 -9.63 -22.94
CA PHE A 270 13.99 -8.29 -22.35
C PHE A 270 15.35 -7.84 -21.79
N ARG A 271 16.20 -8.76 -21.31
CA ARG A 271 17.60 -8.42 -21.02
C ARG A 271 18.38 -7.99 -22.27
N GLU A 272 18.19 -8.69 -23.39
CA GLU A 272 18.78 -8.27 -24.68
C GLU A 272 18.22 -6.92 -25.13
N VAL A 273 16.95 -6.62 -24.83
CA VAL A 273 16.35 -5.30 -25.10
C VAL A 273 17.00 -4.21 -24.26
N GLU A 274 17.27 -4.46 -22.97
CA GLU A 274 17.99 -3.52 -22.09
C GLU A 274 19.42 -3.27 -22.58
N GLU A 275 20.14 -4.32 -22.97
CA GLU A 275 21.50 -4.23 -23.54
C GLU A 275 21.49 -3.41 -24.84
N ALA A 276 20.62 -3.76 -25.79
CA ALA A 276 20.50 -3.05 -27.06
C ALA A 276 20.09 -1.58 -26.86
N TRP A 277 19.23 -1.29 -25.86
CA TRP A 277 18.87 0.08 -25.54
C TRP A 277 20.07 0.87 -24.99
N SER A 278 20.83 0.26 -24.08
CA SER A 278 22.02 0.88 -23.47
C SER A 278 23.10 1.19 -24.51
N ASP A 279 23.22 0.35 -25.55
CA ASP A 279 24.11 0.57 -26.70
C ASP A 279 23.58 1.60 -27.71
N GLY A 280 22.37 2.13 -27.52
CA GLY A 280 21.69 3.02 -28.46
C GLY A 280 21.23 2.32 -29.76
N ALA A 281 21.20 0.98 -29.77
CA ALA A 281 20.77 0.16 -30.90
C ALA A 281 19.24 0.04 -30.96
N PHE A 282 18.54 1.17 -31.10
CA PHE A 282 17.07 1.22 -31.06
C PHE A 282 16.38 0.41 -32.17
N GLU A 283 17.02 0.19 -33.31
CA GLU A 283 16.52 -0.74 -34.34
C GLU A 283 16.44 -2.17 -33.81
N ARG A 284 17.50 -2.63 -33.12
CA ARG A 284 17.54 -3.97 -32.49
C ARG A 284 16.51 -4.10 -31.38
N VAL A 285 16.30 -3.04 -30.57
CA VAL A 285 15.20 -2.97 -29.60
C VAL A 285 13.85 -3.23 -30.27
N ARG A 286 13.57 -2.55 -31.39
CA ARG A 286 12.30 -2.73 -32.12
C ARG A 286 12.16 -4.12 -32.72
N GLU A 287 13.23 -4.72 -33.24
CA GLU A 287 13.20 -6.10 -33.74
C GLU A 287 12.83 -7.11 -32.65
N LEU A 288 13.51 -7.03 -31.50
CA LEU A 288 13.29 -7.91 -30.36
C LEU A 288 11.87 -7.74 -29.80
N CYS A 289 11.47 -6.49 -29.55
CA CYS A 289 10.13 -6.18 -29.06
C CYS A 289 9.03 -6.56 -30.07
N GLY A 290 9.26 -6.36 -31.37
CA GLY A 290 8.36 -6.79 -32.43
C GLY A 290 8.16 -8.30 -32.43
N GLY A 291 9.25 -9.06 -32.27
CA GLY A 291 9.22 -10.52 -32.14
C GLY A 291 8.34 -11.00 -30.98
N VAL A 292 8.46 -10.38 -29.80
CA VAL A 292 7.62 -10.71 -28.64
C VAL A 292 6.17 -10.28 -28.86
N ARG A 293 5.93 -9.07 -29.37
CA ARG A 293 4.59 -8.53 -29.61
C ARG A 293 3.78 -9.43 -30.55
N ASP A 294 4.43 -9.96 -31.58
CA ASP A 294 3.80 -10.74 -32.65
C ASP A 294 3.71 -12.24 -32.32
N GLN A 295 4.32 -12.67 -31.21
CA GLN A 295 4.25 -14.04 -30.69
C GLN A 295 2.89 -14.29 -30.03
N ALA A 296 1.95 -14.91 -30.75
CA ALA A 296 0.57 -15.12 -30.30
C ALA A 296 0.45 -15.88 -28.97
N GLU A 297 1.41 -16.74 -28.67
CA GLU A 297 1.47 -17.56 -27.47
C GLU A 297 2.19 -16.87 -26.28
N ALA A 298 2.79 -15.69 -26.48
CA ALA A 298 3.32 -14.90 -25.37
C ALA A 298 2.16 -14.30 -24.55
N PRO A 299 2.27 -14.23 -23.21
CA PRO A 299 1.24 -13.61 -22.39
C PRO A 299 0.97 -12.16 -22.83
N VAL A 300 -0.27 -11.73 -22.74
CA VAL A 300 -0.71 -10.41 -23.24
C VAL A 300 0.06 -9.26 -22.58
N HIS A 301 0.37 -9.34 -21.29
CA HIS A 301 1.14 -8.29 -20.61
C HIS A 301 2.59 -8.20 -21.12
N PHE A 302 3.22 -9.32 -21.51
CA PHE A 302 4.53 -9.31 -22.19
C PHE A 302 4.44 -8.64 -23.57
N ARG A 303 3.43 -9.00 -24.37
CA ARG A 303 3.22 -8.45 -25.72
C ARG A 303 2.99 -6.93 -25.69
N SER A 304 2.15 -6.49 -24.75
CA SER A 304 1.83 -5.07 -24.59
C SER A 304 3.01 -4.28 -24.01
N TYR A 305 3.78 -4.84 -23.08
CA TYR A 305 5.04 -4.23 -22.63
C TYR A 305 6.06 -4.07 -23.75
N ALA A 306 6.25 -5.12 -24.57
CA ALA A 306 7.12 -5.05 -25.73
C ALA A 306 6.67 -3.95 -26.71
N ALA A 307 5.36 -3.81 -26.94
CA ALA A 307 4.81 -2.73 -27.78
C ALA A 307 5.07 -1.32 -27.18
N LEU A 308 4.91 -1.15 -25.86
CA LEU A 308 5.26 0.11 -25.18
C LEU A 308 6.75 0.42 -25.33
N ARG A 309 7.64 -0.56 -25.11
CA ARG A 309 9.09 -0.39 -25.24
C ARG A 309 9.51 -0.04 -26.67
N LEU A 310 8.86 -0.67 -27.65
CA LEU A 310 9.02 -0.34 -29.08
C LEU A 310 8.65 1.13 -29.34
N ALA A 311 7.47 1.58 -28.88
CA ALA A 311 7.04 2.95 -29.06
C ALA A 311 8.00 3.96 -28.40
N GLN A 312 8.47 3.66 -27.19
CA GLN A 312 9.45 4.50 -26.49
C GLN A 312 10.79 4.60 -27.25
N SER A 313 11.25 3.53 -27.90
CA SER A 313 12.47 3.58 -28.72
C SER A 313 12.35 4.58 -29.88
N LEU A 314 11.15 4.69 -30.48
CA LEU A 314 10.86 5.66 -31.54
C LEU A 314 10.82 7.09 -30.98
N VAL A 315 10.26 7.28 -29.78
CA VAL A 315 10.32 8.57 -29.09
C VAL A 315 11.78 8.98 -28.85
N ARG A 316 12.64 8.06 -28.42
CA ARG A 316 14.05 8.31 -28.13
C ARG A 316 14.85 8.70 -29.38
N GLU A 317 14.50 8.16 -30.55
CA GLU A 317 15.06 8.57 -31.86
C GLU A 317 14.43 9.86 -32.43
N GLY A 318 13.45 10.48 -31.73
CA GLY A 318 12.75 11.66 -32.23
C GLY A 318 11.69 11.37 -33.30
N ARG A 319 11.36 10.10 -33.56
CA ARG A 319 10.35 9.65 -34.54
C ARG A 319 8.94 9.71 -33.95
N ARG A 320 8.49 10.93 -33.64
CA ARG A 320 7.24 11.19 -32.89
C ARG A 320 5.98 10.66 -33.56
N GLU A 321 5.85 10.80 -34.87
CA GLU A 321 4.65 10.35 -35.60
C GLU A 321 4.54 8.82 -35.63
N ASP A 322 5.67 8.13 -35.85
CA ASP A 322 5.75 6.66 -35.81
C ASP A 322 5.43 6.14 -34.42
N ALA A 323 6.01 6.74 -33.38
CA ALA A 323 5.71 6.41 -31.98
C ALA A 323 4.21 6.57 -31.68
N ALA A 324 3.62 7.70 -32.10
CA ALA A 324 2.19 7.95 -31.91
C ALA A 324 1.30 6.94 -32.65
N ALA A 325 1.73 6.44 -33.82
CA ALA A 325 1.02 5.37 -34.53
C ALA A 325 1.00 4.06 -33.71
N VAL A 326 2.17 3.64 -33.19
CA VAL A 326 2.26 2.45 -32.33
C VAL A 326 1.41 2.62 -31.06
N TYR A 327 1.46 3.78 -30.41
CA TYR A 327 0.60 4.04 -29.25
C TYR A 327 -0.89 3.96 -29.57
N ARG A 328 -1.32 4.43 -30.76
CA ARG A 328 -2.72 4.26 -31.19
C ARG A 328 -3.08 2.79 -31.39
N GLU A 329 -2.19 1.98 -31.95
CA GLU A 329 -2.39 0.52 -32.08
C GLU A 329 -2.55 -0.14 -30.70
N ILE A 330 -1.66 0.18 -29.74
CA ILE A 330 -1.75 -0.31 -28.36
C ILE A 330 -3.09 0.08 -27.73
N SER A 331 -3.50 1.35 -27.86
CA SER A 331 -4.76 1.84 -27.29
C SER A 331 -6.01 1.16 -27.88
N ALA A 332 -5.94 0.71 -29.13
CA ALA A 332 -7.05 0.09 -29.87
C ALA A 332 -7.18 -1.42 -29.66
N ASP A 333 -6.11 -2.12 -29.24
CA ASP A 333 -6.14 -3.57 -29.00
C ASP A 333 -6.83 -3.89 -27.67
N VAL A 334 -8.15 -4.16 -27.71
CA VAL A 334 -8.95 -4.51 -26.52
C VAL A 334 -8.47 -5.75 -25.75
N GLY A 335 -7.59 -6.56 -26.33
CA GLY A 335 -6.94 -7.67 -25.65
C GLY A 335 -5.86 -7.22 -24.67
N PHE A 336 -5.25 -6.05 -24.88
CA PHE A 336 -4.20 -5.51 -24.01
C PHE A 336 -4.73 -5.00 -22.67
N PRO A 337 -3.91 -5.06 -21.59
CA PRO A 337 -4.27 -4.52 -20.29
C PRO A 337 -4.78 -3.09 -20.42
N GLU A 338 -5.93 -2.80 -19.80
CA GLU A 338 -6.57 -1.49 -19.91
C GLU A 338 -5.64 -0.34 -19.51
N VAL A 339 -4.82 -0.54 -18.48
CA VAL A 339 -3.81 0.43 -18.04
C VAL A 339 -2.80 0.78 -19.14
N HIS A 340 -2.33 -0.19 -19.93
CA HIS A 340 -1.44 0.03 -21.06
C HIS A 340 -2.15 0.77 -22.20
N ARG A 341 -3.43 0.48 -22.43
CA ARG A 341 -4.24 1.19 -23.44
C ARG A 341 -4.43 2.66 -23.07
N LEU A 342 -4.74 2.93 -21.80
CA LEU A 342 -4.90 4.29 -21.27
C LEU A 342 -3.56 5.05 -21.26
N GLU A 343 -2.46 4.40 -20.89
CA GLU A 343 -1.10 4.96 -20.99
C GLU A 343 -0.79 5.34 -22.44
N ALA A 344 -1.00 4.42 -23.39
CA ALA A 344 -0.75 4.66 -24.80
C ALA A 344 -1.65 5.77 -25.37
N GLN A 345 -2.92 5.85 -24.95
CA GLN A 345 -3.81 6.93 -25.34
C GLN A 345 -3.27 8.30 -24.90
N ARG A 346 -2.82 8.42 -23.64
CA ARG A 346 -2.20 9.65 -23.12
C ARG A 346 -0.91 10.00 -23.87
N GLU A 347 -0.04 9.02 -24.08
CA GLU A 347 1.23 9.24 -24.80
C GLU A 347 1.02 9.64 -26.26
N SER A 348 0.06 9.01 -26.97
CA SER A 348 -0.29 9.44 -28.33
C SER A 348 -0.81 10.88 -28.36
N ALA A 349 -1.66 11.27 -27.40
CA ALA A 349 -2.19 12.62 -27.32
C ALA A 349 -1.08 13.64 -27.02
N ARG A 350 -0.20 13.33 -26.06
CA ARG A 350 0.98 14.14 -25.71
C ARG A 350 1.91 14.34 -26.90
N LEU A 351 2.21 13.28 -27.65
CA LEU A 351 3.06 13.37 -28.84
C LEU A 351 2.44 14.25 -29.94
N ALA A 352 1.10 14.27 -30.03
CA ALA A 352 0.33 15.16 -30.91
C ALA A 352 0.23 16.61 -30.38
N GLY A 353 0.80 16.92 -29.21
CA GLY A 353 0.81 18.27 -28.63
C GLY A 353 -0.42 18.60 -27.77
N ALA A 354 -1.23 17.60 -27.42
CA ALA A 354 -2.32 17.81 -26.46
C ALA A 354 -1.74 18.16 -25.08
N VAL A 355 -2.33 19.16 -24.44
CA VAL A 355 -2.09 19.45 -23.01
C VAL A 355 -3.14 18.67 -22.23
N GLU A 356 -2.70 17.81 -21.31
CA GLU A 356 -3.60 17.12 -20.40
C GLU A 356 -4.09 18.13 -19.36
N ASP A 357 -5.40 18.35 -19.28
CA ASP A 357 -6.02 19.17 -18.24
C ASP A 357 -6.64 18.26 -17.18
N ASP A 358 -5.96 18.17 -16.04
CA ASP A 358 -6.34 17.40 -14.86
C ASP A 358 -7.13 18.24 -13.84
N ARG A 359 -7.31 19.55 -14.08
CA ARG A 359 -7.86 20.49 -13.11
C ARG A 359 -9.25 20.95 -13.54
N VAL A 360 -10.16 21.06 -12.58
CA VAL A 360 -11.50 21.57 -12.87
C VAL A 360 -11.48 23.09 -12.96
N THR A 361 -11.98 23.59 -14.10
CA THR A 361 -12.25 25.03 -14.27
C THR A 361 -13.66 25.34 -13.78
N VAL A 362 -13.76 26.21 -12.78
CA VAL A 362 -15.04 26.73 -12.28
C VAL A 362 -15.36 28.06 -12.95
N PRO A 363 -16.49 28.20 -13.68
CA PRO A 363 -16.88 29.45 -14.32
C PRO A 363 -17.03 30.59 -13.31
N LEU A 364 -16.54 31.78 -13.65
CA LEU A 364 -16.79 33.00 -12.89
C LEU A 364 -18.22 33.49 -13.15
N ILE A 365 -18.90 33.95 -12.11
CA ILE A 365 -20.18 34.67 -12.22
C ILE A 365 -19.90 36.09 -11.77
N ASP A 366 -19.91 37.03 -12.71
CA ASP A 366 -19.59 38.45 -12.48
C ASP A 366 -20.79 39.39 -12.66
N THR A 367 -21.91 38.86 -13.16
CA THR A 367 -23.14 39.60 -13.42
C THR A 367 -24.30 38.92 -12.70
N TYR A 368 -25.03 39.68 -11.88
CA TYR A 368 -26.16 39.19 -11.10
C TYR A 368 -27.45 39.95 -11.46
N ALA A 369 -28.56 39.23 -11.50
CA ALA A 369 -29.89 39.81 -11.69
C ALA A 369 -30.36 40.57 -10.44
N ALA A 370 -29.87 40.20 -9.26
CA ALA A 370 -30.07 40.90 -8.00
C ALA A 370 -28.94 40.56 -7.00
N GLU A 371 -28.72 41.46 -6.04
CA GLU A 371 -27.79 41.24 -4.94
C GLU A 371 -28.47 41.54 -3.60
N VAL A 372 -28.15 40.75 -2.58
CA VAL A 372 -28.57 40.92 -1.19
C VAL A 372 -27.32 41.05 -0.33
N PHE A 373 -27.21 42.13 0.44
CA PHE A 373 -26.03 42.43 1.26
C PHE A 373 -26.23 42.04 2.72
N VAL A 374 -25.19 41.44 3.30
CA VAL A 374 -25.14 41.02 4.71
C VAL A 374 -23.96 41.71 5.39
N ALA A 375 -24.20 42.40 6.50
CA ALA A 375 -23.17 43.15 7.23
C ALA A 375 -23.19 42.80 8.73
N PRO A 376 -22.05 42.86 9.46
CA PRO A 376 -22.02 42.55 10.89
C PRO A 376 -22.90 43.49 11.72
N ASP A 377 -23.02 44.74 11.28
CA ASP A 377 -23.87 45.80 11.84
C ASP A 377 -25.22 45.93 11.09
N GLY A 378 -25.54 44.97 10.23
CA GLY A 378 -26.79 44.93 9.47
C GLY A 378 -28.01 44.77 10.37
N SER A 379 -29.17 45.23 9.90
CA SER A 379 -30.41 45.26 10.68
C SER A 379 -31.41 44.25 10.17
N ALA A 380 -32.18 43.64 11.07
CA ALA A 380 -33.34 42.82 10.70
C ALA A 380 -34.40 43.61 9.89
N ALA A 381 -34.44 44.94 10.06
CA ALA A 381 -35.29 45.84 9.29
C ALA A 381 -34.67 46.29 7.95
N GLY A 382 -33.40 45.95 7.69
CA GLY A 382 -32.72 46.24 6.43
C GLY A 382 -33.43 45.61 5.23
N ASP A 383 -33.44 46.32 4.10
CA ASP A 383 -34.07 45.84 2.87
C ASP A 383 -33.18 44.87 2.07
N GLY A 384 -31.91 44.73 2.48
CA GLY A 384 -30.93 43.86 1.83
C GLY A 384 -30.11 44.58 0.75
N SER A 385 -30.29 45.89 0.55
CA SER A 385 -29.40 46.70 -0.28
C SER A 385 -28.06 46.97 0.42
N GLU A 386 -27.04 47.40 -0.33
CA GLU A 386 -25.73 47.78 0.24
C GLU A 386 -25.85 48.93 1.25
N GLY A 387 -26.83 49.83 1.07
CA GLY A 387 -27.08 50.94 2.00
C GLY A 387 -27.90 50.57 3.24
N ALA A 388 -28.60 49.42 3.22
CA ALA A 388 -29.39 48.91 4.34
C ALA A 388 -29.32 47.37 4.41
N PRO A 389 -28.12 46.82 4.69
CA PRO A 389 -27.89 45.38 4.68
C PRO A 389 -28.63 44.66 5.81
N VAL A 390 -28.88 43.38 5.61
CA VAL A 390 -29.40 42.49 6.67
C VAL A 390 -28.26 41.98 7.55
N GLY A 391 -28.57 41.52 8.77
CA GLY A 391 -27.55 41.10 9.74
C GLY A 391 -27.17 39.62 9.68
N THR A 392 -27.97 38.77 9.03
CA THR A 392 -27.80 37.30 9.06
C THR A 392 -28.02 36.65 7.70
N LEU A 393 -27.44 35.45 7.51
CA LEU A 393 -27.69 34.64 6.31
C LEU A 393 -29.15 34.16 6.21
N GLN A 394 -29.82 33.93 7.33
CA GLN A 394 -31.24 33.54 7.36
C GLN A 394 -32.11 34.65 6.76
N GLN A 395 -31.86 35.91 7.14
CA GLN A 395 -32.54 37.06 6.57
C GLN A 395 -32.20 37.21 5.07
N ALA A 396 -30.94 36.98 4.69
CA ALA A 396 -30.53 37.05 3.29
C ALA A 396 -31.24 35.99 2.43
N ARG A 397 -31.30 34.74 2.89
CA ARG A 397 -32.08 33.66 2.26
C ARG A 397 -33.54 34.08 2.07
N ASP A 398 -34.17 34.63 3.10
CA ASP A 398 -35.58 35.05 3.02
C ASP A 398 -35.79 36.17 1.98
N ARG A 399 -34.80 37.05 1.80
CA ARG A 399 -34.79 38.05 0.73
C ARG A 399 -34.61 37.42 -0.65
N VAL A 400 -33.71 36.45 -0.82
CA VAL A 400 -33.56 35.69 -2.07
C VAL A 400 -34.88 35.01 -2.45
N ARG A 401 -35.55 34.34 -1.49
CA ARG A 401 -36.88 33.75 -1.69
C ARG A 401 -37.93 34.78 -2.12
N ALA A 402 -37.90 35.98 -1.53
CA ALA A 402 -38.79 37.05 -1.93
C ALA A 402 -38.54 37.54 -3.37
N LEU A 403 -37.26 37.70 -3.77
CA LEU A 403 -36.88 38.07 -5.14
C LEU A 403 -37.32 37.02 -6.15
N ARG A 404 -37.15 35.73 -5.85
CA ARG A 404 -37.64 34.62 -6.69
C ARG A 404 -39.15 34.66 -6.85
N ARG A 405 -39.90 34.86 -5.77
CA ARG A 405 -41.37 35.03 -5.83
C ARG A 405 -41.81 36.26 -6.61
N ALA A 406 -40.98 37.30 -6.64
CA ALA A 406 -41.21 38.51 -7.44
C ALA A 406 -40.84 38.35 -8.93
N GLY A 407 -40.34 37.18 -9.36
CA GLY A 407 -40.06 36.87 -10.75
C GLY A 407 -38.64 37.19 -11.22
N VAL A 408 -37.70 37.44 -10.29
CA VAL A 408 -36.28 37.62 -10.66
C VAL A 408 -35.71 36.31 -11.21
N SER A 409 -35.48 36.27 -12.51
CA SER A 409 -34.80 35.21 -13.23
C SER A 409 -33.34 35.58 -13.48
N GLY A 410 -32.42 34.61 -13.35
CA GLY A 410 -30.98 34.82 -13.44
C GLY A 410 -30.23 34.66 -12.11
N PRO A 411 -28.90 34.85 -12.10
CA PRO A 411 -28.06 34.64 -10.92
C PRO A 411 -28.39 35.66 -9.81
N ILE A 412 -28.46 35.22 -8.55
CA ILE A 412 -28.67 36.11 -7.40
C ILE A 412 -27.48 35.95 -6.45
N ALA A 413 -26.83 37.06 -6.10
CA ALA A 413 -25.76 37.05 -5.10
C ALA A 413 -26.30 37.38 -3.70
N VAL A 414 -25.78 36.68 -2.70
CA VAL A 414 -25.76 37.11 -1.30
C VAL A 414 -24.32 37.54 -1.00
N THR A 415 -24.09 38.85 -1.00
CA THR A 415 -22.76 39.45 -0.79
C THR A 415 -22.56 39.76 0.69
N VAL A 416 -21.67 39.01 1.32
CA VAL A 416 -21.32 39.15 2.75
C VAL A 416 -20.14 40.09 2.88
N LEU A 417 -20.31 41.17 3.64
CA LEU A 417 -19.25 42.16 3.89
C LEU A 417 -18.18 41.61 4.87
N PRO A 418 -16.98 42.22 4.92
CA PRO A 418 -15.97 41.84 5.89
C PRO A 418 -16.46 41.97 7.34
N GLY A 419 -16.13 40.97 8.17
CA GLY A 419 -16.38 40.98 9.61
C GLY A 419 -16.68 39.60 10.20
N ALA A 420 -16.83 39.56 11.52
CA ALA A 420 -17.24 38.38 12.28
C ALA A 420 -18.76 38.41 12.51
N TYR A 421 -19.41 37.28 12.24
CA TYR A 421 -20.85 37.10 12.34
C TYR A 421 -21.15 36.02 13.38
N ARG A 422 -21.81 36.39 14.49
CA ARG A 422 -22.18 35.42 15.52
C ARG A 422 -23.21 34.44 14.98
N VAL A 423 -22.93 33.14 15.10
CA VAL A 423 -23.88 32.09 14.77
C VAL A 423 -24.80 31.81 15.97
N GLU A 424 -26.03 32.29 15.88
CA GLU A 424 -27.07 32.08 16.91
C GLU A 424 -28.04 30.94 16.57
N GLY A 425 -28.05 30.49 15.32
CA GLY A 425 -28.93 29.44 14.83
C GLY A 425 -28.46 28.85 13.51
N GLN A 426 -28.89 27.61 13.24
CA GLN A 426 -28.58 26.91 12.00
C GLN A 426 -29.17 27.66 10.79
N LEU A 427 -28.41 27.74 9.70
CA LEU A 427 -28.94 28.11 8.39
C LEU A 427 -29.40 26.85 7.65
N THR A 428 -30.69 26.75 7.38
CA THR A 428 -31.25 25.68 6.54
C THR A 428 -31.60 26.23 5.16
N LEU A 429 -31.10 25.59 4.10
CA LEU A 429 -31.52 25.76 2.73
C LEU A 429 -32.30 24.52 2.27
N GLY A 430 -33.50 24.73 1.73
CA GLY A 430 -34.37 23.69 1.19
C GLY A 430 -34.53 23.81 -0.33
N GLN A 431 -35.33 22.93 -0.93
CA GLN A 431 -35.57 22.93 -2.38
C GLN A 431 -35.98 24.31 -2.92
N GLU A 432 -36.74 25.11 -2.15
CA GLU A 432 -37.14 26.47 -2.56
C GLU A 432 -35.98 27.47 -2.72
N ASP A 433 -34.80 27.16 -2.20
CA ASP A 433 -33.59 27.99 -2.29
C ASP A 433 -32.73 27.64 -3.51
N SER A 434 -33.16 26.68 -4.32
CA SER A 434 -32.43 26.24 -5.51
C SER A 434 -32.36 27.33 -6.58
N GLY A 435 -31.25 27.35 -7.32
CA GLY A 435 -31.11 28.08 -8.57
C GLY A 435 -31.35 27.19 -9.80
N THR A 436 -30.92 27.69 -10.95
CA THR A 436 -30.73 26.91 -12.18
C THR A 436 -29.29 27.07 -12.67
N ALA A 437 -28.87 26.30 -13.68
CA ALA A 437 -27.54 26.46 -14.28
C ALA A 437 -27.27 27.88 -14.78
N GLU A 438 -28.26 28.54 -15.37
CA GLU A 438 -28.18 29.93 -15.87
C GLU A 438 -28.50 30.98 -14.79
N GLY A 439 -29.07 30.56 -13.66
CA GLY A 439 -29.48 31.44 -12.57
C GLY A 439 -29.20 30.85 -11.19
N PRO A 440 -27.94 30.58 -10.84
CA PRO A 440 -27.58 30.04 -9.53
C PRO A 440 -27.82 31.05 -8.40
N VAL A 441 -27.86 30.56 -7.16
CA VAL A 441 -27.79 31.42 -5.96
C VAL A 441 -26.37 31.34 -5.40
N VAL A 442 -25.71 32.49 -5.24
CA VAL A 442 -24.30 32.57 -4.88
C VAL A 442 -24.13 33.29 -3.55
N TYR A 443 -23.79 32.56 -2.49
CA TYR A 443 -23.37 33.12 -1.20
C TYR A 443 -21.88 33.40 -1.24
N ARG A 444 -21.48 34.68 -1.26
CA ARG A 444 -20.08 35.08 -1.49
C ARG A 444 -19.57 36.06 -0.45
N ALA A 445 -18.32 35.89 -0.06
CA ALA A 445 -17.59 36.96 0.59
C ALA A 445 -17.31 38.10 -0.42
N ARG A 446 -17.45 39.35 0.02
CA ARG A 446 -16.97 40.51 -0.72
C ARG A 446 -15.45 40.43 -0.90
N GLU A 447 -14.78 40.03 0.17
CA GLU A 447 -13.34 39.78 0.24
C GLU A 447 -13.12 38.39 0.83
N MET A 448 -12.53 37.48 0.05
CA MET A 448 -12.31 36.08 0.45
C MET A 448 -11.57 35.99 1.79
N GLY A 449 -12.08 35.15 2.69
CA GLY A 449 -11.52 34.92 4.02
C GLY A 449 -11.78 36.04 5.05
N ARG A 450 -12.47 37.13 4.67
CA ARG A 450 -12.74 38.26 5.57
C ARG A 450 -14.13 38.25 6.21
N SER A 451 -15.00 37.33 5.79
CA SER A 451 -16.34 37.15 6.35
C SER A 451 -16.41 35.80 7.09
N VAL A 452 -16.43 35.85 8.43
CA VAL A 452 -16.33 34.65 9.28
C VAL A 452 -17.58 34.46 10.13
N PHE A 453 -18.24 33.34 9.98
CA PHE A 453 -19.35 32.89 10.83
C PHE A 453 -18.79 32.16 12.05
N TYR A 454 -18.92 32.80 13.21
CA TYR A 454 -18.25 32.43 14.45
C TYR A 454 -19.23 31.81 15.45
N GLY A 455 -18.99 30.53 15.77
CA GLY A 455 -19.78 29.69 16.68
C GLY A 455 -19.36 29.80 18.14
N GLY A 456 -18.28 30.50 18.47
CA GLY A 456 -17.71 30.55 19.81
C GLY A 456 -18.02 31.79 20.65
N THR A 457 -17.39 31.86 21.81
CA THR A 457 -17.38 33.03 22.70
C THR A 457 -15.98 33.25 23.23
N VAL A 458 -15.59 34.51 23.39
CA VAL A 458 -14.37 34.88 24.13
C VAL A 458 -14.66 34.73 25.62
N LEU A 459 -13.69 34.21 26.37
CA LEU A 459 -13.71 34.15 27.82
C LEU A 459 -12.91 35.29 28.42
N GLU A 460 -13.44 35.86 29.50
CA GLU A 460 -12.82 36.95 30.24
C GLU A 460 -12.74 36.59 31.73
N GLY A 461 -12.28 37.54 32.55
CA GLY A 461 -12.34 37.43 34.01
C GLY A 461 -11.42 36.37 34.61
N PHE A 462 -10.30 36.07 33.96
CA PHE A 462 -9.31 35.15 34.50
C PHE A 462 -8.63 35.75 35.73
N GLU A 463 -8.52 34.95 36.80
CA GLU A 463 -7.75 35.27 38.00
C GLU A 463 -6.86 34.10 38.41
N PRO A 464 -5.73 34.34 39.11
CA PRO A 464 -4.90 33.26 39.62
C PRO A 464 -5.67 32.41 40.64
N VAL A 465 -5.53 31.08 40.56
CA VAL A 465 -6.13 30.16 41.53
C VAL A 465 -5.53 30.41 42.92
N ARG A 466 -6.39 30.70 43.90
CA ARG A 466 -5.99 30.96 45.31
C ARG A 466 -6.70 30.09 46.34
N ASP A 467 -7.77 29.39 45.94
CA ASP A 467 -8.51 28.52 46.86
C ASP A 467 -7.61 27.35 47.32
N PRO A 468 -7.36 27.19 48.64
CA PRO A 468 -6.57 26.09 49.16
C PRO A 468 -7.07 24.71 48.72
N ALA A 469 -8.38 24.50 48.62
CA ALA A 469 -8.95 23.21 48.23
C ALA A 469 -8.63 22.84 46.78
N VAL A 470 -8.59 23.83 45.89
CA VAL A 470 -8.19 23.65 44.48
C VAL A 470 -6.67 23.49 44.39
N LEU A 471 -5.90 24.34 45.09
CA LEU A 471 -4.43 24.29 45.12
C LEU A 471 -3.91 22.94 45.65
N ASP A 472 -4.59 22.34 46.62
CA ASP A 472 -4.22 21.04 47.19
C ASP A 472 -4.37 19.89 46.18
N ARG A 473 -5.30 20.01 45.22
CA ARG A 473 -5.48 19.06 44.11
C ARG A 473 -4.44 19.26 43.00
N LEU A 474 -4.00 20.49 42.77
CA LEU A 474 -3.02 20.80 41.73
C LEU A 474 -1.63 20.19 42.03
N PRO A 475 -0.91 19.72 40.99
CA PRO A 475 0.52 19.40 41.06
C PRO A 475 1.32 20.55 41.65
N ALA A 476 2.34 20.24 42.45
CA ALA A 476 3.12 21.26 43.15
C ALA A 476 3.78 22.25 42.20
N GLU A 477 4.22 21.76 41.03
CA GLU A 477 4.83 22.49 39.93
C GLU A 477 3.87 23.48 39.23
N ALA A 478 2.56 23.27 39.30
CA ALA A 478 1.57 24.12 38.65
C ALA A 478 0.96 25.19 39.59
N ARG A 479 1.18 25.06 40.91
CA ARG A 479 0.63 25.99 41.90
C ARG A 479 1.16 27.41 41.67
N GLY A 480 0.25 28.37 41.52
CA GLY A 480 0.57 29.76 41.20
C GLY A 480 0.72 30.06 39.71
N ALA A 481 0.68 29.06 38.84
CA ALA A 481 0.68 29.22 37.38
C ALA A 481 -0.70 28.99 36.74
N VAL A 482 -1.62 28.32 37.44
CA VAL A 482 -3.00 28.06 36.96
C VAL A 482 -3.91 29.25 37.25
N TRP A 483 -4.70 29.61 36.25
CA TRP A 483 -5.73 30.64 36.28
C TRP A 483 -7.11 30.01 36.19
N GLN A 484 -8.12 30.70 36.75
CA GLN A 484 -9.51 30.26 36.73
C GLN A 484 -10.42 31.35 36.17
N SER A 485 -11.55 30.96 35.56
CA SER A 485 -12.60 31.87 35.14
C SER A 485 -13.99 31.23 35.38
N ASP A 486 -14.91 32.02 35.95
CA ASP A 486 -16.29 31.61 36.22
C ASP A 486 -17.14 31.76 34.95
N LEU A 487 -17.52 30.63 34.36
CA LEU A 487 -18.34 30.58 33.14
C LEU A 487 -19.79 30.99 33.44
N ALA A 488 -20.31 30.61 34.60
CA ALA A 488 -21.68 30.89 35.00
C ALA A 488 -21.94 32.39 35.21
N ALA A 489 -20.93 33.12 35.70
CA ALA A 489 -20.92 34.58 35.81
C ALA A 489 -20.92 35.28 34.44
N GLN A 490 -20.37 34.63 33.41
CA GLN A 490 -20.37 35.09 32.02
C GLN A 490 -21.62 34.66 31.23
N GLY A 491 -22.60 34.04 31.89
CA GLY A 491 -23.84 33.58 31.26
C GLY A 491 -23.72 32.25 30.51
N ILE A 492 -22.56 31.59 30.58
CA ILE A 492 -22.33 30.27 29.97
C ILE A 492 -22.80 29.20 30.95
N ARG A 493 -23.81 28.43 30.56
CA ARG A 493 -24.44 27.40 31.42
C ARG A 493 -24.50 26.00 30.79
N ASP A 494 -24.16 25.91 29.51
CA ASP A 494 -24.08 24.65 28.78
C ASP A 494 -22.62 24.30 28.51
N TYR A 495 -22.11 23.34 29.28
CA TYR A 495 -20.72 22.91 29.27
C TYR A 495 -20.43 21.72 28.34
N GLY A 496 -21.43 21.29 27.56
CA GLY A 496 -21.37 20.02 26.84
C GLY A 496 -21.20 18.83 27.81
N ARG A 497 -20.87 17.65 27.27
CA ARG A 497 -20.64 16.45 28.10
C ARG A 497 -19.50 15.60 27.51
N LEU A 498 -18.75 14.94 28.40
CA LEU A 498 -17.90 13.82 28.01
C LEU A 498 -18.74 12.54 27.89
N GLY A 499 -18.26 11.60 27.10
CA GLY A 499 -18.97 10.37 26.81
C GLY A 499 -18.01 9.31 26.26
N VAL A 500 -18.50 8.07 26.22
CA VAL A 500 -17.81 6.94 25.59
C VAL A 500 -17.71 7.19 24.09
N ARG A 501 -16.47 7.20 23.59
CA ARG A 501 -16.03 7.45 22.21
C ARG A 501 -15.25 6.24 21.70
N GLY A 502 -14.95 6.24 20.41
CA GLY A 502 -14.11 5.23 19.76
C GLY A 502 -14.88 4.35 18.78
N ILE A 503 -14.15 3.48 18.07
CA ILE A 503 -14.74 2.62 17.05
C ILE A 503 -15.85 1.73 17.63
N GLY A 504 -16.97 1.64 16.89
CA GLY A 504 -18.12 0.81 17.25
C GLY A 504 -18.94 1.32 18.43
N GLN A 505 -18.61 2.50 18.98
CA GLN A 505 -19.43 3.15 20.00
C GLN A 505 -20.45 4.10 19.36
N SER A 506 -21.49 4.46 20.12
CA SER A 506 -22.50 5.41 19.65
C SER A 506 -21.91 6.80 19.40
N ALA A 507 -22.56 7.58 18.52
CA ALA A 507 -22.17 8.96 18.25
C ALA A 507 -22.09 9.74 19.57
N SER A 508 -20.91 10.30 19.85
CA SER A 508 -20.68 10.98 21.12
C SER A 508 -21.34 12.36 21.15
N PRO A 509 -21.74 12.86 22.33
CA PRO A 509 -22.34 14.18 22.45
C PRO A 509 -21.35 15.29 22.04
N PRO A 510 -21.87 16.49 21.68
CA PRO A 510 -21.06 17.69 21.53
C PRO A 510 -20.18 17.91 22.75
N THR A 511 -18.88 18.10 22.53
CA THR A 511 -17.92 18.39 23.58
C THR A 511 -17.45 19.84 23.46
N LEU A 512 -16.96 20.37 24.57
CA LEU A 512 -16.48 21.74 24.68
C LEU A 512 -14.96 21.70 24.53
N GLU A 513 -14.45 22.52 23.62
CA GLU A 513 -13.02 22.73 23.41
C GLU A 513 -12.66 24.16 23.78
N LEU A 514 -11.48 24.33 24.38
CA LEU A 514 -10.90 25.61 24.73
C LEU A 514 -9.73 25.91 23.81
N TYR A 515 -9.64 27.15 23.35
CA TYR A 515 -8.58 27.65 22.48
C TYR A 515 -7.90 28.85 23.14
N VAL A 516 -6.60 28.98 22.96
CA VAL A 516 -5.82 30.17 23.30
C VAL A 516 -5.10 30.60 22.03
N ASP A 517 -5.33 31.84 21.59
CA ASP A 517 -4.76 32.39 20.35
C ASP A 517 -5.01 31.49 19.13
N ARG A 518 -6.23 30.95 19.06
CA ARG A 518 -6.71 29.98 18.05
C ARG A 518 -6.02 28.62 18.07
N VAL A 519 -5.12 28.36 19.02
CA VAL A 519 -4.52 27.04 19.24
C VAL A 519 -5.40 26.25 20.20
N PRO A 520 -5.80 25.01 19.88
CA PRO A 520 -6.58 24.19 20.79
C PRO A 520 -5.76 23.75 22.00
N MET A 521 -6.31 23.93 23.20
CA MET A 521 -5.70 23.50 24.45
C MET A 521 -6.03 22.03 24.78
N THR A 522 -5.16 21.38 25.53
CA THR A 522 -5.27 19.96 25.88
C THR A 522 -6.06 19.81 27.18
N LEU A 523 -7.12 18.99 27.18
CA LEU A 523 -7.72 18.59 28.45
C LEU A 523 -6.63 17.90 29.28
N ALA A 524 -6.41 18.40 30.50
CA ALA A 524 -5.34 17.97 31.39
C ALA A 524 -5.29 16.45 31.50
N ARG A 525 -4.12 15.88 31.22
CA ARG A 525 -3.97 14.44 31.02
C ARG A 525 -2.62 13.92 31.50
N TRP A 526 -2.59 12.62 31.79
CA TRP A 526 -1.36 11.90 32.06
C TRP A 526 -1.26 10.58 31.31
N PRO A 527 -0.10 10.28 30.69
CA PRO A 527 1.03 11.20 30.48
C PRO A 527 0.66 12.36 29.55
N ASN A 528 1.42 13.46 29.62
CA ASN A 528 1.20 14.65 28.80
C ASN A 528 1.33 14.34 27.30
N GLU A 529 2.18 13.37 26.96
CA GLU A 529 2.42 12.85 25.60
C GLU A 529 2.37 11.32 25.56
N GLY A 530 1.90 10.78 24.43
CA GLY A 530 1.83 9.34 24.20
C GLY A 530 0.87 8.58 25.12
N PHE A 531 1.23 7.34 25.44
CA PHE A 531 0.42 6.40 26.22
C PHE A 531 1.29 5.67 27.25
N VAL A 532 0.64 5.15 28.29
CA VAL A 532 1.21 4.21 29.25
C VAL A 532 0.53 2.85 29.17
N GLY A 533 1.27 1.80 29.52
CA GLY A 533 0.72 0.45 29.65
C GLY A 533 0.16 0.15 31.04
N ILE A 534 -0.40 -1.04 31.20
CA ILE A 534 -0.81 -1.59 32.50
C ILE A 534 0.25 -2.55 33.06
N SER A 535 0.24 -2.76 34.38
CA SER A 535 1.06 -3.78 35.04
C SER A 535 0.45 -5.18 34.84
N ARG A 536 -0.86 -5.30 35.08
CA ARG A 536 -1.59 -6.57 34.99
C ARG A 536 -3.05 -6.34 34.67
N LEU A 537 -3.62 -7.14 33.76
CA LEU A 537 -5.07 -7.20 33.57
C LEU A 537 -5.67 -8.15 34.62
N ILE A 538 -6.61 -7.68 35.43
CA ILE A 538 -7.29 -8.48 36.46
C ILE A 538 -8.60 -9.05 35.91
N GLU A 539 -9.42 -8.20 35.31
CA GLU A 539 -10.74 -8.54 34.77
C GLU A 539 -10.91 -7.83 33.41
N PRO A 540 -10.98 -8.58 32.30
CA PRO A 540 -11.30 -8.02 30.98
C PRO A 540 -12.58 -7.17 30.96
N GLY A 541 -13.58 -7.56 31.76
CA GLY A 541 -14.91 -6.96 31.76
C GLY A 541 -15.81 -7.52 30.66
N SER A 542 -17.12 -7.37 30.85
CA SER A 542 -18.14 -7.75 29.88
C SER A 542 -19.35 -6.83 30.00
N ARG A 543 -19.61 -6.06 28.95
CA ARG A 543 -20.79 -5.18 28.87
C ARG A 543 -22.08 -5.99 28.98
N ARG A 544 -22.15 -7.15 28.32
CA ARG A 544 -23.32 -8.06 28.36
C ARG A 544 -23.61 -8.60 29.76
N ALA A 545 -22.57 -8.90 30.54
CA ALA A 545 -22.72 -9.42 31.89
C ALA A 545 -22.80 -8.32 32.97
N GLY A 546 -22.63 -7.05 32.59
CA GLY A 546 -22.57 -5.94 33.54
C GLY A 546 -21.32 -5.97 34.44
N VAL A 547 -20.24 -6.62 33.99
CA VAL A 547 -18.99 -6.77 34.75
C VAL A 547 -18.00 -5.71 34.26
N PRO A 548 -17.53 -4.78 35.11
CA PRO A 548 -16.58 -3.74 34.70
C PRO A 548 -15.19 -4.32 34.40
N SER A 549 -14.36 -3.57 33.70
CA SER A 549 -12.96 -3.93 33.47
C SER A 549 -12.10 -3.49 34.66
N VAL A 550 -11.11 -4.31 35.04
CA VAL A 550 -10.20 -4.03 36.17
C VAL A 550 -8.76 -4.34 35.78
N PHE A 551 -7.84 -3.41 36.04
CA PHE A 551 -6.42 -3.60 35.81
C PHE A 551 -5.55 -2.95 36.89
N GLU A 552 -4.33 -3.43 37.04
CA GLU A 552 -3.28 -2.87 37.87
C GLU A 552 -2.48 -1.82 37.08
N TYR A 553 -2.32 -0.63 37.64
CA TYR A 553 -1.58 0.47 37.01
C TYR A 553 -0.09 0.46 37.39
N VAL A 554 0.74 1.12 36.59
CA VAL A 554 2.21 1.11 36.74
C VAL A 554 2.78 2.28 37.55
N SER A 555 2.01 3.35 37.77
CA SER A 555 2.49 4.61 38.35
C SER A 555 1.66 5.06 39.55
N ASP A 556 2.33 5.53 40.60
CA ASP A 556 1.68 6.07 41.80
C ASP A 556 0.91 7.38 41.55
N ARG A 557 1.02 7.99 40.35
CA ARG A 557 0.20 9.16 39.98
C ARG A 557 -1.30 8.90 40.10
N HIS A 558 -1.77 7.67 39.84
CA HIS A 558 -3.18 7.29 39.96
C HIS A 558 -3.76 7.57 41.36
N ALA A 559 -2.92 7.52 42.42
CA ALA A 559 -3.36 7.81 43.77
C ALA A 559 -3.78 9.28 43.99
N ARG A 560 -3.37 10.19 43.09
CA ARG A 560 -3.79 11.61 43.13
C ARG A 560 -5.26 11.78 42.75
N TRP A 561 -5.80 10.89 41.91
CA TRP A 561 -7.11 11.05 41.29
C TRP A 561 -8.26 10.43 42.10
N THR A 562 -8.01 9.96 43.33
CA THR A 562 -9.04 9.29 44.13
C THR A 562 -10.22 10.21 44.48
N GLY A 563 -10.02 11.53 44.45
CA GLY A 563 -11.05 12.54 44.63
C GLY A 563 -11.54 13.19 43.34
N ALA A 564 -11.11 12.72 42.17
CA ALA A 564 -11.54 13.29 40.90
C ALA A 564 -13.00 12.90 40.60
N GLU A 565 -13.81 13.87 40.17
CA GLU A 565 -15.26 13.70 40.00
C GLU A 565 -15.66 13.17 38.62
N ASP A 566 -14.95 13.57 37.57
CA ASP A 566 -15.21 13.14 36.18
C ASP A 566 -13.95 12.61 35.46
N PRO A 567 -13.19 11.65 36.03
CA PRO A 567 -11.98 11.12 35.41
C PRO A 567 -12.25 10.12 34.28
N TRP A 568 -11.51 10.24 33.17
CA TRP A 568 -11.63 9.36 32.00
C TRP A 568 -10.31 8.74 31.58
N LEU A 569 -10.40 7.59 30.92
CA LEU A 569 -9.32 6.97 30.17
C LEU A 569 -9.60 7.13 28.68
N PHE A 570 -8.56 7.36 27.87
CA PHE A 570 -8.58 7.12 26.44
C PHE A 570 -7.47 6.13 26.10
N GLY A 571 -7.73 5.16 25.23
CA GLY A 571 -6.69 4.24 24.81
C GLY A 571 -7.16 3.07 23.96
N TYR A 572 -6.22 2.16 23.71
CA TYR A 572 -6.40 0.93 22.97
C TYR A 572 -6.35 -0.24 23.96
N PHE A 573 -7.50 -0.88 24.18
CA PHE A 573 -7.68 -1.85 25.28
C PHE A 573 -7.76 -3.32 24.84
N HIS A 574 -7.85 -3.60 23.55
CA HIS A 574 -7.86 -4.96 23.01
C HIS A 574 -7.09 -5.04 21.69
N PHE A 575 -7.48 -4.20 20.74
CA PHE A 575 -6.81 -4.05 19.45
C PHE A 575 -6.23 -2.65 19.28
N LEU A 576 -5.06 -2.54 18.66
CA LEU A 576 -4.37 -1.26 18.46
C LEU A 576 -4.93 -0.40 17.30
N TRP A 577 -5.98 -0.88 16.63
CA TRP A 577 -6.84 -0.12 15.70
C TRP A 577 -8.20 0.23 16.29
N ALA A 578 -8.43 -0.09 17.58
CA ALA A 578 -9.73 0.11 18.23
C ALA A 578 -9.60 0.89 19.54
N ASP A 579 -9.58 2.22 19.41
CA ASP A 579 -9.59 3.13 20.55
C ASP A 579 -10.96 3.15 21.25
N ALA A 580 -10.94 3.56 22.51
CA ALA A 580 -12.14 3.95 23.23
C ALA A 580 -11.83 4.99 24.30
N THR A 581 -12.85 5.76 24.71
CA THR A 581 -12.86 6.41 26.02
C THR A 581 -13.68 5.61 27.02
N ILE A 582 -13.22 5.53 28.27
CA ILE A 582 -13.89 4.80 29.36
C ILE A 582 -13.81 5.62 30.64
N GLN A 583 -14.93 5.85 31.31
CA GLN A 583 -14.93 6.57 32.59
C GLN A 583 -14.31 5.69 33.69
N ILE A 584 -13.47 6.29 34.54
CA ILE A 584 -12.94 5.62 35.72
C ILE A 584 -14.05 5.56 36.77
N GLY A 585 -14.29 4.36 37.33
CA GLY A 585 -15.29 4.15 38.37
C GLY A 585 -14.70 4.18 39.78
N ARG A 586 -13.55 3.53 40.00
CA ARG A 586 -12.86 3.49 41.30
C ARG A 586 -11.37 3.33 41.10
N ILE A 587 -10.58 3.99 41.95
CA ILE A 587 -9.14 3.78 42.09
C ILE A 587 -8.86 3.24 43.49
N ASP A 588 -8.06 2.18 43.59
CA ASP A 588 -7.59 1.61 44.85
C ASP A 588 -6.07 1.79 44.96
N PRO A 589 -5.58 2.77 45.73
CA PRO A 589 -4.15 3.01 45.91
C PRO A 589 -3.40 1.85 46.59
N ALA A 590 -4.07 1.11 47.46
CA ALA A 590 -3.44 0.01 48.20
C ALA A 590 -3.26 -1.22 47.29
N ALA A 591 -4.28 -1.54 46.48
CA ALA A 591 -4.21 -2.63 45.50
C ALA A 591 -3.54 -2.23 44.18
N LYS A 592 -3.29 -0.93 43.97
CA LYS A 592 -2.86 -0.32 42.70
C LYS A 592 -3.77 -0.64 41.52
N THR A 593 -5.09 -0.61 41.72
CA THR A 593 -6.06 -0.96 40.67
C THR A 593 -6.91 0.22 40.21
N VAL A 594 -7.27 0.19 38.93
CA VAL A 594 -8.38 0.96 38.36
C VAL A 594 -9.52 -0.01 38.05
N THR A 595 -10.73 0.34 38.47
CA THR A 595 -11.99 -0.27 38.03
C THR A 595 -12.73 0.73 37.17
N THR A 596 -13.06 0.35 35.94
CA THR A 596 -13.84 1.21 35.04
C THR A 596 -15.30 1.27 35.48
N ARG A 597 -16.01 2.35 35.17
CA ARG A 597 -17.44 2.47 35.48
C ARG A 597 -18.28 1.49 34.66
N GLU A 598 -17.91 1.31 33.40
CA GLU A 598 -18.48 0.34 32.48
C GLU A 598 -17.39 -0.51 31.86
N ALA A 599 -17.74 -1.71 31.41
CA ALA A 599 -16.80 -2.57 30.70
C ALA A 599 -16.35 -1.95 29.37
N TYR A 600 -15.06 -2.12 29.03
CA TYR A 600 -14.66 -2.03 27.64
C TYR A 600 -15.41 -3.08 26.81
N ASP A 601 -15.85 -2.71 25.62
CA ASP A 601 -16.46 -3.65 24.68
C ASP A 601 -16.13 -3.26 23.24
N TYR A 602 -15.57 -4.21 22.51
CA TYR A 602 -15.40 -4.13 21.05
C TYR A 602 -15.98 -5.38 20.39
N GLY A 603 -17.22 -5.26 19.89
CA GLY A 603 -17.94 -6.36 19.26
C GLY A 603 -18.16 -7.54 20.21
N GLY A 604 -18.48 -7.27 21.48
CA GLY A 604 -18.68 -8.31 22.50
C GLY A 604 -17.41 -8.80 23.18
N ARG A 605 -16.24 -8.21 22.89
CA ARG A 605 -14.94 -8.56 23.50
C ARG A 605 -14.52 -7.53 24.55
N GLY A 606 -14.18 -7.99 25.75
CA GLY A 606 -13.57 -7.18 26.83
C GLY A 606 -12.09 -6.90 26.58
N MET A 607 -11.38 -6.32 27.55
CA MET A 607 -9.96 -5.95 27.38
C MET A 607 -9.05 -7.17 27.13
N SER A 608 -7.94 -6.99 26.41
CA SER A 608 -6.94 -8.04 26.15
C SER A 608 -5.53 -7.49 26.11
N THR A 609 -4.59 -8.23 26.70
CA THR A 609 -3.15 -7.89 26.68
C THR A 609 -2.40 -8.43 25.47
N GLU A 610 -3.08 -9.14 24.55
CA GLU A 610 -2.43 -9.81 23.41
C GLU A 610 -1.62 -8.85 22.54
N GLN A 611 -2.17 -7.68 22.23
CA GLN A 611 -1.48 -6.63 21.47
C GLN A 611 -0.78 -5.60 22.37
N GLY A 612 -1.11 -5.62 23.66
CA GLY A 612 -0.68 -4.64 24.67
C GLY A 612 -1.75 -3.56 24.86
N ILE A 613 -2.16 -3.37 26.12
CA ILE A 613 -3.08 -2.29 26.49
C ILE A 613 -2.26 -1.03 26.69
N GLN A 614 -2.72 0.07 26.08
CA GLN A 614 -2.11 1.39 26.23
C GLN A 614 -3.17 2.47 26.38
N TYR A 615 -2.97 3.41 27.30
CA TYR A 615 -3.94 4.46 27.61
C TYR A 615 -3.28 5.73 28.15
N TYR A 616 -4.03 6.82 28.19
CA TYR A 616 -3.78 7.98 29.05
C TYR A 616 -5.05 8.29 29.85
N ALA A 617 -4.89 8.87 31.05
CA ALA A 617 -6.01 9.39 31.84
C ALA A 617 -6.17 10.88 31.54
N PHE A 618 -7.40 11.39 31.46
CA PHE A 618 -7.66 12.80 31.12
C PHE A 618 -8.89 13.35 31.84
N ASN A 619 -9.08 14.67 31.69
CA ASN A 619 -10.12 15.46 32.37
C ASN A 619 -9.89 15.48 33.89
N LEU A 620 -8.65 15.76 34.30
CA LEU A 620 -8.16 15.73 35.68
C LEU A 620 -7.57 17.09 36.06
N LEU A 621 -8.15 17.77 37.06
CA LEU A 621 -7.53 18.97 37.63
C LEU A 621 -6.16 18.64 38.22
N GLU A 622 -6.05 17.45 38.80
CA GLU A 622 -4.85 16.90 39.41
C GLU A 622 -3.68 16.69 38.44
N GLU A 623 -3.91 16.85 37.14
CA GLU A 623 -2.92 16.66 36.10
C GLU A 623 -2.77 17.92 35.21
N ILE A 624 -3.23 19.10 35.65
CA ILE A 624 -2.76 20.36 35.04
C ILE A 624 -1.32 20.57 35.51
N ASP A 625 -0.33 20.14 34.74
CA ASP A 625 1.09 20.20 35.12
C ASP A 625 1.99 20.90 34.09
N THR A 626 1.50 21.17 32.88
CA THR A 626 2.25 21.87 31.83
C THR A 626 1.44 23.01 31.18
N PRO A 627 2.08 24.08 30.69
CA PRO A 627 1.40 25.11 29.91
C PRO A 627 0.63 24.51 28.72
N GLY A 628 -0.57 25.01 28.48
CA GLY A 628 -1.49 24.55 27.44
C GLY A 628 -2.53 23.52 27.91
N GLU A 629 -2.51 23.13 29.19
CA GLU A 629 -3.51 22.24 29.78
C GLU A 629 -4.65 22.99 30.46
N TRP A 630 -5.85 22.40 30.40
CA TRP A 630 -7.04 22.95 31.04
C TRP A 630 -7.97 21.88 31.60
N TYR A 631 -8.82 22.28 32.54
CA TYR A 631 -9.87 21.47 33.15
C TYR A 631 -11.15 22.29 33.32
N LEU A 632 -12.30 21.64 33.19
CA LEU A 632 -13.60 22.25 33.44
C LEU A 632 -14.30 21.52 34.59
N ASP A 633 -14.46 22.23 35.70
CA ASP A 633 -15.39 21.84 36.75
C ASP A 633 -16.81 22.16 36.26
N ARG A 634 -17.50 21.12 35.77
CA ARG A 634 -18.85 21.25 35.21
C ARG A 634 -19.92 21.47 36.28
N GLU A 635 -19.66 21.08 37.53
CA GLU A 635 -20.60 21.29 38.62
C GLU A 635 -20.53 22.75 39.11
N ALA A 636 -19.31 23.25 39.33
CA ALA A 636 -19.08 24.64 39.73
C ALA A 636 -19.26 25.63 38.56
N GLY A 637 -19.04 25.20 37.31
CA GLY A 637 -19.02 26.08 36.15
C GLY A 637 -17.75 26.91 36.04
N VAL A 638 -16.61 26.35 36.47
CA VAL A 638 -15.32 27.06 36.51
C VAL A 638 -14.33 26.36 35.59
N VAL A 639 -13.72 27.13 34.69
CA VAL A 639 -12.60 26.65 33.89
C VAL A 639 -11.29 26.97 34.58
N TYR A 640 -10.36 26.02 34.56
CA TYR A 640 -9.00 26.16 35.06
C TYR A 640 -8.04 25.96 33.88
N LEU A 641 -7.08 26.87 33.72
CA LEU A 641 -6.16 26.91 32.58
C LEU A 641 -4.74 27.17 33.08
N TYR A 642 -3.78 26.36 32.65
CA TYR A 642 -2.36 26.73 32.67
C TYR A 642 -2.06 27.38 31.32
N PRO A 643 -2.03 28.72 31.23
CA PRO A 643 -1.94 29.38 29.94
C PRO A 643 -0.56 29.17 29.30
N PRO A 644 -0.49 28.95 27.97
CA PRO A 644 0.78 28.79 27.24
C PRO A 644 1.51 30.14 27.01
N SER A 645 0.80 31.24 27.17
CA SER A 645 1.24 32.62 26.97
C SER A 645 0.67 33.52 28.06
N ASP A 646 1.07 34.79 28.08
CA ASP A 646 0.47 35.77 29.00
C ASP A 646 -1.00 36.01 28.63
N LEU A 647 -1.91 35.90 29.61
CA LEU A 647 -3.35 36.11 29.41
C LEU A 647 -3.73 37.58 29.22
N GLU A 648 -2.84 38.53 29.53
CA GLU A 648 -3.09 39.95 29.22
C GLU A 648 -3.13 40.22 27.71
N ASP A 649 -2.35 39.45 26.93
CA ASP A 649 -2.22 39.60 25.48
C ASP A 649 -2.92 38.48 24.68
N ALA A 650 -3.36 37.41 25.35
CA ALA A 650 -3.95 36.23 24.71
C ALA A 650 -5.48 36.30 24.61
N VAL A 651 -6.04 35.68 23.57
CA VAL A 651 -7.49 35.50 23.43
C VAL A 651 -7.85 34.07 23.79
N VAL A 652 -8.65 33.90 24.85
CA VAL A 652 -9.20 32.60 25.26
C VAL A 652 -10.61 32.44 24.71
N GLU A 653 -10.89 31.35 24.01
CA GLU A 653 -12.16 31.14 23.33
C GLU A 653 -12.74 29.75 23.60
N LEU A 654 -14.07 29.65 23.66
CA LEU A 654 -14.82 28.39 23.70
C LEU A 654 -15.72 28.24 22.50
N GLY A 655 -15.77 27.04 21.92
CA GLY A 655 -16.84 26.67 20.99
C GLY A 655 -18.17 26.56 21.72
N MET A 656 -19.22 27.22 21.22
CA MET A 656 -20.55 27.24 21.87
C MET A 656 -21.69 26.73 20.99
N PHE A 657 -21.62 26.91 19.68
CA PHE A 657 -22.71 26.50 18.78
C PHE A 657 -22.78 24.97 18.62
N SER A 658 -23.88 24.34 19.01
CA SER A 658 -24.03 22.88 19.14
C SER A 658 -24.85 22.21 18.04
N GLU A 659 -25.10 22.90 16.93
CA GLU A 659 -25.77 22.36 15.75
C GLU A 659 -24.87 22.49 14.52
N THR A 660 -25.28 21.91 13.39
CA THR A 660 -24.59 22.15 12.10
C THR A 660 -24.80 23.61 11.69
N MET A 661 -23.75 24.36 11.33
CA MET A 661 -23.89 25.79 10.99
C MET A 661 -24.74 26.00 9.73
N VAL A 662 -24.48 25.20 8.68
CA VAL A 662 -25.21 25.26 7.41
C VAL A 662 -25.68 23.87 6.99
N VAL A 663 -26.97 23.74 6.71
CA VAL A 663 -27.57 22.51 6.19
C VAL A 663 -28.30 22.81 4.89
N MET A 664 -27.96 22.12 3.81
CA MET A 664 -28.61 22.17 2.51
C MET A 664 -29.30 20.83 2.25
N ARG A 665 -30.60 20.83 1.98
CA ARG A 665 -31.37 19.60 1.70
C ARG A 665 -32.10 19.71 0.37
N GLY A 666 -31.74 18.84 -0.59
CA GLY A 666 -32.37 18.81 -1.91
C GLY A 666 -32.12 20.05 -2.75
N VAL A 667 -31.09 20.83 -2.46
CA VAL A 667 -30.82 22.12 -3.11
C VAL A 667 -30.07 21.90 -4.41
N ARG A 668 -30.33 22.76 -5.42
CA ARG A 668 -29.66 22.72 -6.72
C ARG A 668 -29.00 24.05 -7.08
N HIS A 669 -27.85 24.00 -7.74
CA HIS A 669 -27.18 25.18 -8.31
C HIS A 669 -26.95 26.31 -7.29
N VAL A 670 -26.46 25.96 -6.10
CA VAL A 670 -26.06 26.92 -5.06
C VAL A 670 -24.54 26.89 -4.89
N ARG A 671 -23.94 28.08 -4.85
CA ARG A 671 -22.50 28.28 -4.69
C ARG A 671 -22.20 29.01 -3.39
N TRP A 672 -21.17 28.56 -2.69
CA TRP A 672 -20.57 29.22 -1.53
C TRP A 672 -19.15 29.62 -1.90
N GLU A 673 -18.80 30.90 -1.74
CA GLU A 673 -17.54 31.46 -2.26
C GLU A 673 -16.81 32.27 -1.19
N GLY A 674 -15.66 31.77 -0.74
CA GLY A 674 -14.71 32.52 0.08
C GLY A 674 -15.13 32.82 1.52
N LEU A 675 -16.13 32.10 2.05
CA LEU A 675 -16.69 32.32 3.39
C LEU A 675 -15.97 31.47 4.45
N GLY A 676 -15.84 32.00 5.67
CA GLY A 676 -15.28 31.29 6.83
C GLY A 676 -16.37 30.79 7.78
N PHE A 677 -16.21 29.59 8.32
CA PHE A 677 -17.06 28.99 9.36
C PHE A 677 -16.17 28.44 10.46
N ASP A 678 -16.37 28.89 11.69
CA ASP A 678 -15.32 28.74 12.69
C ASP A 678 -15.85 28.62 14.12
N LEU A 679 -15.17 27.80 14.92
CA LEU A 679 -15.36 27.60 16.36
C LEU A 679 -16.74 27.08 16.80
N GLY A 680 -17.17 25.92 16.29
CA GLY A 680 -18.41 25.23 16.67
C GLY A 680 -18.19 24.00 17.58
N ARG A 681 -19.18 23.63 18.41
CA ARG A 681 -19.22 22.36 19.17
C ARG A 681 -19.74 21.17 18.35
N TYR A 682 -20.22 21.42 17.14
CA TYR A 682 -20.77 20.40 16.25
C TYR A 682 -20.22 20.56 14.84
N ASN A 683 -21.04 20.43 13.79
CA ASN A 683 -20.58 20.34 12.41
C ASN A 683 -20.54 21.71 11.71
N GLY A 684 -19.69 21.85 10.69
CA GLY A 684 -19.63 23.03 9.82
C GLY A 684 -20.78 23.07 8.80
N ILE A 685 -20.61 22.38 7.67
CA ILE A 685 -21.51 22.44 6.52
C ILE A 685 -21.99 21.03 6.13
N GLU A 686 -23.27 20.86 5.87
CA GLU A 686 -23.88 19.59 5.44
C GLU A 686 -24.71 19.79 4.17
N LEU A 687 -24.43 19.01 3.13
CA LEU A 687 -25.21 18.88 1.91
C LEU A 687 -25.87 17.51 1.92
N VAL A 688 -27.19 17.47 1.85
CA VAL A 688 -27.97 16.23 1.75
C VAL A 688 -28.80 16.25 0.48
N ASP A 689 -28.61 15.25 -0.37
CA ASP A 689 -29.32 15.08 -1.65
C ASP A 689 -29.26 16.33 -2.56
N CYS A 690 -28.16 17.08 -2.49
CA CYS A 690 -27.97 18.28 -3.30
C CYS A 690 -27.42 17.94 -4.69
N GLU A 691 -27.67 18.82 -5.66
CA GLU A 691 -27.22 18.64 -7.05
C GLU A 691 -26.52 19.89 -7.57
N ASP A 692 -25.38 19.72 -8.23
CA ASP A 692 -24.61 20.81 -8.85
C ASP A 692 -24.34 21.99 -7.90
N CYS A 693 -24.10 21.70 -6.61
CA CYS A 693 -23.73 22.71 -5.62
C CYS A 693 -22.21 22.76 -5.43
N SER A 694 -21.67 23.95 -5.15
CA SER A 694 -20.23 24.14 -5.00
C SER A 694 -19.86 24.89 -3.74
N ILE A 695 -18.86 24.38 -3.01
CA ILE A 695 -18.18 25.08 -1.92
C ILE A 695 -16.78 25.44 -2.43
N LEU A 696 -16.52 26.73 -2.58
CA LEU A 696 -15.38 27.27 -3.32
C LEU A 696 -14.57 28.22 -2.43
N GLY A 697 -13.30 27.90 -2.18
CA GLY A 697 -12.40 28.80 -1.45
C GLY A 697 -12.84 29.09 -0.01
N CYS A 698 -13.71 28.26 0.58
CA CYS A 698 -14.21 28.44 1.94
C CYS A 698 -13.23 27.88 2.97
N THR A 699 -13.28 28.42 4.19
CA THR A 699 -12.50 27.92 5.33
C THR A 699 -13.46 27.37 6.38
N VAL A 700 -13.27 26.12 6.81
CA VAL A 700 -14.04 25.50 7.89
C VAL A 700 -13.07 25.02 8.97
N GLY A 701 -13.07 25.71 10.10
CA GLY A 701 -12.07 25.55 11.15
C GLY A 701 -12.66 25.31 12.54
N ARG A 702 -11.90 24.66 13.42
CA ARG A 702 -12.17 24.63 14.87
C ARG A 702 -13.56 24.09 15.22
N MET A 703 -13.96 23.00 14.56
CA MET A 703 -15.23 22.32 14.84
C MET A 703 -14.98 21.10 15.72
N ALA A 704 -15.63 21.00 16.88
CA ALA A 704 -15.54 19.78 17.70
C ALA A 704 -16.22 18.57 17.03
N GLY A 705 -17.09 18.81 16.04
CA GLY A 705 -17.68 17.79 15.17
C GLY A 705 -16.94 17.61 13.84
N ASN A 706 -17.71 17.44 12.76
CA ASN A 706 -17.21 17.28 11.40
C ASN A 706 -17.08 18.64 10.67
N GLY A 707 -16.22 18.72 9.65
CA GLY A 707 -16.08 19.90 8.79
C GLY A 707 -17.20 20.03 7.75
N ILE A 708 -16.96 19.51 6.53
CA ILE A 708 -17.90 19.60 5.40
C ILE A 708 -18.40 18.20 5.02
N MET A 709 -19.70 18.01 4.87
CA MET A 709 -20.29 16.69 4.61
C MET A 709 -21.20 16.76 3.38
N VAL A 710 -21.06 15.78 2.48
CA VAL A 710 -21.90 15.59 1.30
C VAL A 710 -22.46 14.18 1.37
N HIS A 711 -23.79 14.08 1.50
CA HIS A 711 -24.52 12.82 1.60
C HIS A 711 -25.59 12.74 0.52
N GLY A 712 -25.49 11.73 -0.35
CA GLY A 712 -26.38 11.57 -1.49
C GLY A 712 -26.22 12.69 -2.54
N GLY A 713 -27.21 12.78 -3.43
CA GLY A 713 -27.21 13.76 -4.51
C GLY A 713 -26.17 13.46 -5.59
N HIS A 714 -25.83 14.48 -6.39
CA HIS A 714 -24.87 14.30 -7.50
C HIS A 714 -24.18 15.59 -7.94
N ARG A 715 -22.94 15.47 -8.44
CA ARG A 715 -22.13 16.57 -9.01
C ARG A 715 -21.85 17.75 -8.08
N ASN A 716 -21.93 17.54 -6.76
CA ASN A 716 -21.47 18.52 -5.76
C ASN A 716 -19.94 18.60 -5.71
N GLN A 717 -19.41 19.79 -5.46
CA GLN A 717 -17.97 20.07 -5.56
C GLN A 717 -17.46 20.84 -4.33
N LEU A 718 -16.32 20.41 -3.80
CA LEU A 718 -15.51 21.15 -2.83
C LEU A 718 -14.20 21.50 -3.52
N ILE A 719 -13.95 22.78 -3.78
CA ILE A 719 -12.77 23.22 -4.53
C ILE A 719 -12.05 24.32 -3.78
N GLY A 720 -10.75 24.12 -3.51
CA GLY A 720 -9.93 25.17 -2.94
C GLY A 720 -10.22 25.49 -1.48
N CYS A 721 -10.88 24.60 -0.74
CA CYS A 721 -11.25 24.82 0.66
C CYS A 721 -10.10 24.50 1.62
N ASP A 722 -10.05 25.22 2.74
CA ASP A 722 -9.17 24.92 3.88
C ASP A 722 -10.03 24.36 5.03
N VAL A 723 -9.82 23.10 5.39
CA VAL A 723 -10.61 22.40 6.42
C VAL A 723 -9.66 21.90 7.51
N HIS A 724 -9.72 22.49 8.71
CA HIS A 724 -8.71 22.21 9.73
C HIS A 724 -9.20 22.28 11.19
N MET A 725 -8.43 21.65 12.10
CA MET A 725 -8.70 21.63 13.55
C MET A 725 -10.08 21.05 13.89
N LEU A 726 -10.32 19.81 13.47
CA LEU A 726 -11.59 19.12 13.62
C LEU A 726 -11.51 18.08 14.74
N GLY A 727 -12.53 18.03 15.59
CA GLY A 727 -12.69 16.98 16.59
C GLY A 727 -12.93 15.61 15.98
N ARG A 728 -13.55 15.57 14.78
CA ARG A 728 -13.92 14.34 14.06
C ARG A 728 -13.42 14.35 12.61
N ARG A 729 -14.23 13.86 11.66
CA ARG A 729 -13.88 13.77 10.25
C ARG A 729 -13.81 15.16 9.66
N ALA A 730 -12.80 15.41 8.83
CA ALA A 730 -12.73 16.69 8.16
C ALA A 730 -13.80 16.79 7.06
N THR A 731 -13.92 15.76 6.24
CA THR A 731 -14.87 15.70 5.14
C THR A 731 -15.55 14.34 5.03
N GLU A 732 -16.83 14.32 4.66
CA GLU A 732 -17.54 13.12 4.20
C GLU A 732 -18.07 13.36 2.78
N VAL A 733 -17.82 12.43 1.86
CA VAL A 733 -18.29 12.46 0.46
C VAL A 733 -18.88 11.10 0.12
N ILE A 734 -20.18 10.98 0.36
CA ILE A 734 -20.95 9.75 0.25
C ILE A 734 -21.99 9.99 -0.83
N GLY A 735 -21.83 9.38 -2.00
CA GLY A 735 -22.76 9.62 -3.11
C GLY A 735 -22.58 8.67 -4.28
N GLY A 736 -23.67 8.51 -5.05
CA GLY A 736 -23.83 7.42 -6.00
C GLY A 736 -24.50 6.20 -5.37
N ASP A 737 -24.96 5.29 -6.23
CA ASP A 737 -25.72 4.11 -5.83
C ASP A 737 -25.02 2.86 -6.36
N ARG A 738 -24.60 2.00 -5.44
CA ARG A 738 -23.89 0.75 -5.76
C ARG A 738 -24.81 -0.33 -6.29
N GLU A 739 -26.09 -0.34 -5.95
CA GLU A 739 -27.02 -1.35 -6.48
C GLU A 739 -27.20 -1.17 -7.98
N THR A 740 -27.23 0.09 -8.44
CA THR A 740 -27.41 0.46 -9.85
C THR A 740 -26.12 0.88 -10.57
N LEU A 741 -24.99 0.97 -9.85
CA LEU A 741 -23.72 1.57 -10.31
C LEU A 741 -23.90 3.00 -10.87
N THR A 742 -24.89 3.74 -10.37
CA THR A 742 -25.10 5.14 -10.77
C THR A 742 -24.08 6.03 -10.06
N PRO A 743 -23.26 6.81 -10.78
CA PRO A 743 -22.23 7.64 -10.15
C PRO A 743 -22.83 8.85 -9.42
N GLY A 744 -22.27 9.18 -8.25
CA GLY A 744 -22.51 10.46 -7.58
C GLY A 744 -21.78 11.61 -8.28
N ALA A 745 -20.60 11.34 -8.86
CA ALA A 745 -19.76 12.32 -9.55
C ALA A 745 -19.43 13.55 -8.69
N HIS A 746 -19.29 13.36 -7.37
CA HIS A 746 -18.79 14.40 -6.47
C HIS A 746 -17.30 14.64 -6.68
N LEU A 747 -16.86 15.87 -6.39
CA LEU A 747 -15.47 16.30 -6.53
C LEU A 747 -14.94 16.92 -5.24
N VAL A 748 -13.76 16.49 -4.81
CA VAL A 748 -12.93 17.24 -3.86
C VAL A 748 -11.62 17.56 -4.54
N GLU A 749 -11.38 18.84 -4.83
CA GLU A 749 -10.19 19.26 -5.57
C GLU A 749 -9.47 20.46 -4.94
N ASN A 750 -8.14 20.40 -4.93
CA ASN A 750 -7.32 21.54 -4.52
C ASN A 750 -7.61 22.01 -3.08
N CYS A 751 -7.97 21.13 -2.15
CA CYS A 751 -8.24 21.48 -0.75
C CYS A 751 -7.00 21.26 0.14
N VAL A 752 -6.85 22.05 1.22
CA VAL A 752 -5.96 21.70 2.35
C VAL A 752 -6.81 21.08 3.45
N ILE A 753 -6.43 19.90 3.94
CA ILE A 753 -7.15 19.23 5.02
C ILE A 753 -6.16 18.72 6.07
N HIS A 754 -6.24 19.23 7.30
CA HIS A 754 -5.29 18.87 8.35
C HIS A 754 -5.82 19.03 9.77
N ASP A 755 -5.10 18.49 10.76
CA ASP A 755 -5.46 18.60 12.18
C ASP A 755 -6.89 18.11 12.48
N PHE A 756 -7.24 16.92 12.01
CA PHE A 756 -8.56 16.31 12.22
C PHE A 756 -8.46 15.08 13.13
N GLY A 757 -9.61 14.51 13.52
CA GLY A 757 -9.64 13.39 14.46
C GLY A 757 -9.04 13.73 15.82
N ARG A 758 -9.11 14.99 16.25
CA ARG A 758 -8.52 15.45 17.52
C ARG A 758 -9.19 14.83 18.75
N ILE A 759 -10.50 14.61 18.68
CA ILE A 759 -11.32 14.09 19.79
C ILE A 759 -11.66 12.63 19.55
N ASP A 760 -12.27 12.31 18.41
CA ASP A 760 -12.52 10.93 17.99
C ASP A 760 -11.38 10.57 17.02
N ARG A 761 -10.49 9.62 17.38
CA ARG A 761 -9.15 9.52 16.76
C ARG A 761 -9.04 8.47 15.66
N THR A 762 -9.61 7.29 15.84
CA THR A 762 -9.45 6.20 14.87
C THR A 762 -10.59 6.15 13.85
N TYR A 763 -10.27 5.94 12.57
CA TYR A 763 -11.24 5.93 11.46
C TYR A 763 -12.07 7.22 11.33
N THR A 764 -11.43 8.34 11.66
CA THR A 764 -11.90 9.71 11.46
C THR A 764 -11.04 10.38 10.40
N PRO A 765 -11.27 10.10 9.11
CA PRO A 765 -10.37 10.53 8.04
C PRO A 765 -10.49 12.01 7.66
N ALA A 766 -9.53 12.47 6.84
CA ALA A 766 -9.65 13.70 6.09
C ALA A 766 -10.86 13.63 5.14
N ILE A 767 -11.03 12.48 4.47
CA ILE A 767 -12.16 12.21 3.58
C ILE A 767 -12.71 10.80 3.83
N GLN A 768 -13.95 10.69 4.28
CA GLN A 768 -14.72 9.44 4.13
C GLN A 768 -15.32 9.45 2.72
N LEU A 769 -14.89 8.52 1.86
CA LEU A 769 -15.31 8.46 0.45
C LEU A 769 -16.14 7.21 0.22
N GLU A 770 -17.42 7.36 -0.13
CA GLU A 770 -18.30 6.23 -0.36
C GLU A 770 -19.19 6.37 -1.59
N GLY A 771 -19.66 5.23 -2.11
CA GLY A 771 -20.65 5.14 -3.18
C GLY A 771 -20.05 4.77 -4.53
N VAL A 772 -20.28 5.57 -5.57
CA VAL A 772 -19.85 5.26 -6.95
C VAL A 772 -19.36 6.50 -7.68
N GLY A 773 -18.19 6.42 -8.34
CA GLY A 773 -17.79 7.39 -9.36
C GLY A 773 -17.43 8.80 -8.86
N ASN A 774 -17.11 8.96 -7.58
CA ASN A 774 -16.60 10.22 -7.02
C ASN A 774 -15.08 10.40 -7.29
N ARG A 775 -14.62 11.65 -7.36
CA ARG A 775 -13.24 12.03 -7.70
C ARG A 775 -12.61 12.88 -6.59
N VAL A 776 -11.37 12.53 -6.21
CA VAL A 776 -10.55 13.28 -5.24
C VAL A 776 -9.21 13.60 -5.89
N ALA A 777 -8.95 14.88 -6.16
CA ALA A 777 -7.79 15.30 -6.93
C ALA A 777 -7.01 16.50 -6.36
N HIS A 778 -5.70 16.56 -6.53
CA HIS A 778 -4.90 17.76 -6.20
C HIS A 778 -5.02 18.27 -4.76
N ASN A 779 -5.33 17.40 -3.79
CA ASN A 779 -5.48 17.82 -2.39
C ASN A 779 -4.17 17.64 -1.61
N LEU A 780 -4.02 18.41 -0.54
CA LEU A 780 -2.98 18.22 0.48
C LEU A 780 -3.65 17.79 1.78
N MET A 781 -3.35 16.57 2.23
CA MET A 781 -3.91 15.99 3.45
C MET A 781 -2.79 15.61 4.42
N TYR A 782 -2.79 16.17 5.63
CA TYR A 782 -1.72 15.89 6.59
C TYR A 782 -2.10 16.03 8.07
N ASN A 783 -1.23 15.53 8.94
CA ASN A 783 -1.35 15.58 10.40
C ASN A 783 -2.62 14.92 10.93
N GLY A 784 -2.80 13.63 10.60
CA GLY A 784 -3.92 12.81 11.03
C GLY A 784 -3.48 11.64 11.92
N PRO A 785 -4.17 11.34 13.02
CA PRO A 785 -3.81 10.22 13.91
C PRO A 785 -4.03 8.85 13.25
N SER A 786 -4.95 8.76 12.28
CA SER A 786 -5.39 7.55 11.58
C SER A 786 -5.33 7.76 10.06
N SER A 787 -6.20 7.13 9.28
CA SER A 787 -6.23 7.20 7.80
C SER A 787 -6.54 8.61 7.29
N ALA A 788 -5.91 9.01 6.18
CA ALA A 788 -6.32 10.19 5.42
C ALA A 788 -7.66 9.95 4.71
N MET A 789 -7.85 8.76 4.17
CA MET A 789 -9.06 8.39 3.45
C MET A 789 -9.51 7.00 3.82
N ARG A 790 -10.83 6.85 4.03
CA ARG A 790 -11.50 5.56 4.09
C ARG A 790 -12.44 5.47 2.90
N ILE A 791 -12.29 4.41 2.10
CA ILE A 791 -12.85 4.32 0.76
C ILE A 791 -13.75 3.09 0.67
N GLU A 792 -15.03 3.30 0.35
CA GLU A 792 -16.03 2.23 0.24
C GLU A 792 -16.89 2.40 -1.00
N GLY A 793 -16.57 1.71 -2.09
CA GLY A 793 -17.33 1.90 -3.31
C GLY A 793 -16.69 1.44 -4.59
N ASN A 794 -17.23 1.94 -5.69
CA ASN A 794 -16.89 1.52 -7.05
C ASN A 794 -16.48 2.73 -7.90
N ASP A 795 -15.59 2.51 -8.85
CA ASP A 795 -15.22 3.50 -9.89
C ASP A 795 -14.72 4.86 -9.38
N HIS A 796 -14.23 4.94 -8.13
CA HIS A 796 -13.63 6.17 -7.58
C HIS A 796 -12.29 6.50 -8.25
N GLN A 797 -12.04 7.78 -8.48
CA GLN A 797 -10.76 8.29 -8.99
C GLN A 797 -10.03 9.09 -7.91
N ILE A 798 -8.86 8.61 -7.49
CA ILE A 798 -8.03 9.24 -6.45
C ILE A 798 -6.68 9.56 -7.08
N GLU A 799 -6.44 10.85 -7.35
CA GLU A 799 -5.33 11.23 -8.21
C GLU A 799 -4.64 12.55 -7.87
N PHE A 800 -3.34 12.66 -8.16
CA PHE A 800 -2.60 13.91 -7.94
C PHE A 800 -2.66 14.46 -6.51
N ASN A 801 -2.99 13.64 -5.51
CA ASN A 801 -3.04 14.09 -4.11
C ASN A 801 -1.67 13.93 -3.45
N GLU A 802 -1.37 14.85 -2.53
CA GLU A 802 -0.26 14.75 -1.59
C GLU A 802 -0.82 14.36 -0.21
N VAL A 803 -0.29 13.27 0.35
CA VAL A 803 -0.72 12.73 1.65
C VAL A 803 0.50 12.45 2.51
N HIS A 804 0.57 13.05 3.69
CA HIS A 804 1.69 12.81 4.60
C HIS A 804 1.36 12.94 6.07
N SER A 805 2.24 12.43 6.94
CA SER A 805 2.06 12.52 8.40
C SER A 805 0.70 11.94 8.83
N MET A 806 0.43 10.71 8.37
CA MET A 806 -0.81 9.97 8.63
C MET A 806 -0.52 8.68 9.37
N VAL A 807 -1.55 8.14 10.03
CA VAL A 807 -1.46 6.89 10.81
C VAL A 807 -0.36 6.98 11.89
N GLN A 808 -0.24 8.16 12.51
CA GLN A 808 0.80 8.46 13.49
C GLN A 808 0.49 7.87 14.88
N GLU A 809 -0.73 7.38 15.10
CA GLU A 809 -1.18 6.87 16.41
C GLU A 809 -1.66 5.43 16.36
N SER A 810 -2.56 5.11 15.42
CA SER A 810 -3.15 3.79 15.27
C SER A 810 -2.18 2.77 14.67
N ASP A 811 -2.49 1.49 14.87
CA ASP A 811 -1.83 0.37 14.19
C ASP A 811 -2.83 -0.38 13.31
N ASP A 812 -2.34 -1.28 12.45
CA ASP A 812 -3.17 -2.10 11.55
C ASP A 812 -4.02 -1.28 10.58
N GLN A 813 -3.42 -0.26 9.95
CA GLN A 813 -4.10 0.70 9.07
C GLN A 813 -3.23 1.20 7.91
N GLY A 814 -3.84 1.83 6.93
CA GLY A 814 -3.20 2.58 5.85
C GLY A 814 -3.68 4.03 5.81
N ALA A 815 -2.88 4.90 5.19
CA ALA A 815 -3.29 6.28 4.95
C ALA A 815 -4.49 6.33 3.99
N LEU A 816 -4.51 5.49 2.95
CA LEU A 816 -5.68 5.21 2.13
C LEU A 816 -6.15 3.78 2.42
N GLU A 817 -7.35 3.64 2.98
CA GLU A 817 -7.85 2.38 3.54
C GLU A 817 -9.13 1.91 2.84
N LEU A 818 -9.17 0.62 2.50
CA LEU A 818 -10.35 -0.11 2.04
C LEU A 818 -10.53 -1.37 2.85
N PHE A 819 -11.78 -1.79 3.06
CA PHE A 819 -12.08 -2.93 3.91
C PHE A 819 -13.15 -3.87 3.31
N ARG A 820 -12.86 -5.17 3.36
CA ARG A 820 -13.81 -6.30 3.33
C ARG A 820 -14.48 -6.64 2.01
N ASN A 821 -14.91 -5.66 1.22
CA ASN A 821 -15.84 -5.90 0.12
C ASN A 821 -15.15 -6.17 -1.22
N ALA A 822 -15.06 -7.45 -1.61
CA ALA A 822 -14.47 -7.88 -2.87
C ALA A 822 -15.22 -7.41 -4.14
N THR A 823 -16.39 -6.79 -4.00
CA THR A 823 -17.16 -6.20 -5.11
C THR A 823 -17.02 -4.68 -5.20
N TYR A 824 -16.20 -4.05 -4.34
CA TYR A 824 -15.58 -2.76 -4.65
C TYR A 824 -14.62 -3.00 -5.80
N ARG A 825 -14.87 -2.37 -6.95
CA ARG A 825 -14.12 -2.58 -8.20
C ARG A 825 -13.98 -1.26 -8.96
N GLY A 826 -12.92 -1.16 -9.75
CA GLY A 826 -12.69 0.00 -10.62
C GLY A 826 -12.15 1.24 -9.91
N VAL A 827 -11.77 1.13 -8.64
CA VAL A 827 -11.11 2.25 -7.92
C VAL A 827 -9.68 2.40 -8.43
N VAL A 828 -9.31 3.63 -8.77
CA VAL A 828 -8.00 3.99 -9.33
C VAL A 828 -7.27 4.95 -8.39
N PHE A 829 -6.05 4.56 -8.01
CA PHE A 829 -5.06 5.41 -7.35
C PHE A 829 -3.98 5.76 -8.37
N ARG A 830 -3.95 7.00 -8.85
CA ARG A 830 -2.94 7.42 -9.84
C ARG A 830 -2.23 8.72 -9.56
N HIS A 831 -0.92 8.76 -9.78
CA HIS A 831 -0.13 9.99 -9.63
C HIS A 831 -0.27 10.64 -8.25
N ASN A 832 -0.46 9.88 -7.18
CA ASN A 832 -0.45 10.42 -5.82
C ASN A 832 0.97 10.39 -5.25
N TYR A 833 1.28 11.34 -4.37
CA TYR A 833 2.50 11.35 -3.57
C TYR A 833 2.14 11.08 -2.11
N LEU A 834 2.50 9.89 -1.63
CA LEU A 834 2.35 9.52 -0.23
C LEU A 834 3.72 9.57 0.42
N HIS A 835 3.86 10.23 1.57
CA HIS A 835 5.12 10.24 2.29
C HIS A 835 5.01 10.33 3.82
N HIS A 836 5.99 9.76 4.53
CA HIS A 836 6.04 9.78 6.00
C HIS A 836 4.75 9.24 6.63
N ILE A 837 4.40 8.00 6.27
CA ILE A 837 3.19 7.32 6.75
C ILE A 837 3.57 6.32 7.82
N GLY A 838 2.84 6.38 8.94
CA GLY A 838 3.07 5.55 10.11
C GLY A 838 3.78 6.29 11.24
N LYS A 839 3.95 5.58 12.35
CA LYS A 839 4.59 6.06 13.58
C LYS A 839 6.06 6.39 13.32
N THR A 840 6.53 7.53 13.83
CA THR A 840 7.89 8.04 13.60
C THR A 840 8.84 7.84 14.78
N GLY A 841 8.34 7.37 15.93
CA GLY A 841 9.12 7.13 17.14
C GLY A 841 9.34 5.65 17.46
N THR A 842 9.53 5.36 18.76
CA THR A 842 9.76 4.00 19.29
C THR A 842 8.47 3.28 19.67
N GLU A 843 7.32 3.82 19.28
CA GLU A 843 6.02 3.23 19.60
C GLU A 843 5.89 1.82 19.03
N LYS A 844 5.17 0.97 19.77
CA LYS A 844 4.96 -0.42 19.36
C LYS A 844 4.02 -0.48 18.14
N SER A 845 4.44 -1.24 17.13
CA SER A 845 3.56 -1.74 16.05
C SER A 845 3.51 -3.26 16.15
N VAL A 846 2.31 -3.79 16.40
CA VAL A 846 2.02 -5.24 16.41
C VAL A 846 1.78 -5.71 14.97
N HIS A 847 1.00 -4.94 14.22
CA HIS A 847 0.75 -5.15 12.80
C HIS A 847 1.64 -4.20 11.99
N GLY A 848 1.11 -3.12 11.43
CA GLY A 848 1.89 -2.11 10.73
C GLY A 848 1.04 -0.97 10.19
N GLN A 849 1.71 -0.05 9.49
CA GLN A 849 1.10 1.09 8.82
C GLN A 849 1.53 1.13 7.35
N ALA A 850 0.57 1.29 6.44
CA ALA A 850 0.79 1.31 5.00
C ALA A 850 0.46 2.67 4.37
N GLY A 851 1.01 2.98 3.19
CA GLY A 851 0.50 4.07 2.36
C GLY A 851 -0.92 3.76 1.87
N ILE A 852 -1.10 2.60 1.23
CA ILE A 852 -2.40 2.10 0.79
C ILE A 852 -2.63 0.70 1.39
N ARG A 853 -3.81 0.49 1.97
CA ARG A 853 -4.21 -0.78 2.60
C ARG A 853 -5.48 -1.33 1.96
N PHE A 854 -5.38 -2.55 1.45
CA PHE A 854 -6.47 -3.35 0.90
C PHE A 854 -6.81 -4.43 1.93
N ASP A 855 -7.60 -4.07 2.94
CA ASP A 855 -7.90 -4.95 4.05
C ASP A 855 -9.05 -5.90 3.75
N ASP A 856 -8.92 -7.16 4.15
CA ASP A 856 -9.85 -8.28 3.92
C ASP A 856 -10.49 -8.34 2.51
N ALA A 857 -9.91 -9.13 1.61
CA ALA A 857 -10.52 -9.50 0.32
C ALA A 857 -10.77 -8.36 -0.69
N ILE A 858 -10.33 -7.13 -0.42
CA ILE A 858 -10.38 -6.02 -1.38
C ILE A 858 -9.66 -6.38 -2.68
N SER A 859 -10.36 -6.25 -3.80
CA SER A 859 -9.96 -6.86 -5.07
C SER A 859 -10.22 -5.95 -6.26
N GLY A 860 -9.42 -6.06 -7.33
CA GLY A 860 -9.65 -5.29 -8.57
C GLY A 860 -9.33 -3.79 -8.48
N MET A 861 -8.39 -3.40 -7.62
CA MET A 861 -7.86 -2.04 -7.52
C MET A 861 -6.76 -1.78 -8.56
N LEU A 862 -6.64 -0.54 -9.04
CA LEU A 862 -5.49 -0.08 -9.84
C LEU A 862 -4.65 0.93 -9.07
N VAL A 863 -3.37 0.63 -8.86
CA VAL A 863 -2.38 1.53 -8.25
C VAL A 863 -1.32 1.84 -9.31
N TYR A 864 -1.41 3.02 -9.93
CA TYR A 864 -0.62 3.36 -11.12
C TYR A 864 0.15 4.68 -10.98
N GLY A 865 1.46 4.69 -11.19
CA GLY A 865 2.20 5.96 -11.30
C GLY A 865 2.26 6.77 -10.01
N ASN A 866 2.16 6.15 -8.83
CA ASN A 866 2.25 6.84 -7.55
C ASN A 866 3.70 6.87 -7.05
N VAL A 867 4.02 7.84 -6.20
CA VAL A 867 5.29 7.92 -5.46
C VAL A 867 5.03 7.63 -3.99
N PHE A 868 5.72 6.63 -3.45
CA PHE A 868 5.69 6.24 -2.04
C PHE A 868 7.04 6.52 -1.40
N TYR A 869 7.12 7.48 -0.49
CA TYR A 869 8.36 7.83 0.21
C TYR A 869 8.23 7.65 1.72
N ARG A 870 8.90 6.64 2.30
CA ARG A 870 8.75 6.32 3.74
C ARG A 870 7.30 6.01 4.13
N CYS A 871 6.68 5.10 3.39
CA CYS A 871 5.28 4.71 3.59
C CYS A 871 5.11 3.29 4.16
N SER A 872 6.08 2.81 4.94
CA SER A 872 6.10 1.42 5.40
C SER A 872 6.64 1.36 6.82
N SER A 873 5.75 1.04 7.77
CA SER A 873 6.08 0.86 9.19
C SER A 873 5.50 -0.46 9.73
N GLY A 874 6.12 -0.97 10.80
CA GLY A 874 5.78 -2.28 11.37
C GLY A 874 6.01 -3.42 10.39
N ASN A 875 4.97 -4.22 10.14
CA ASN A 875 4.98 -5.38 9.24
C ASN A 875 4.36 -5.09 7.86
N PHE A 876 3.94 -3.85 7.59
CA PHE A 876 3.24 -3.48 6.35
C PHE A 876 4.18 -2.80 5.37
N GLY A 877 3.95 -3.03 4.07
CA GLY A 877 4.59 -2.31 2.98
C GLY A 877 3.87 -1.03 2.63
N ALA A 878 4.46 -0.27 1.71
CA ALA A 878 3.83 0.89 1.10
C ALA A 878 2.44 0.57 0.53
N VAL A 879 2.29 -0.62 -0.05
CA VAL A 879 0.98 -1.22 -0.31
C VAL A 879 0.84 -2.52 0.49
N GLN A 880 -0.23 -2.61 1.28
CA GLN A 880 -0.59 -3.81 2.02
C GLN A 880 -1.84 -4.44 1.41
N MET A 881 -1.81 -5.77 1.26
CA MET A 881 -2.94 -6.59 0.81
C MET A 881 -3.26 -7.66 1.83
N ASN A 882 -4.42 -7.60 2.45
CA ASN A 882 -4.93 -8.68 3.28
C ASN A 882 -5.99 -9.49 2.51
N SER A 883 -5.55 -10.61 1.94
CA SER A 883 -6.39 -11.65 1.33
C SER A 883 -7.10 -11.28 0.01
N GLY A 884 -6.89 -10.08 -0.53
CA GLY A 884 -7.43 -9.62 -1.82
C GLY A 884 -6.85 -10.28 -3.08
N ARG A 885 -7.51 -10.11 -4.23
CA ARG A 885 -7.07 -10.61 -5.56
C ARG A 885 -7.34 -9.60 -6.68
N ASP A 886 -6.81 -9.87 -7.87
CA ASP A 886 -7.00 -9.06 -9.08
C ASP A 886 -6.53 -7.60 -9.00
N ASN A 887 -5.80 -7.22 -7.94
CA ASN A 887 -5.24 -5.88 -7.80
C ASN A 887 -4.02 -5.74 -8.70
N LEU A 888 -3.87 -4.58 -9.36
CA LEU A 888 -2.76 -4.27 -10.25
C LEU A 888 -1.98 -3.07 -9.70
N ILE A 889 -0.71 -3.30 -9.38
CA ILE A 889 0.21 -2.30 -8.84
C ILE A 889 1.32 -2.10 -9.87
N GLU A 890 1.29 -0.97 -10.56
CA GLU A 890 2.10 -0.78 -11.75
C GLU A 890 2.70 0.60 -11.94
N ASN A 891 3.92 0.68 -12.49
CA ASN A 891 4.58 1.94 -12.84
C ASN A 891 4.73 2.91 -11.64
N ASN A 892 4.82 2.39 -10.40
CA ASN A 892 5.00 3.20 -9.20
C ASN A 892 6.48 3.33 -8.84
N VAL A 893 6.80 4.38 -8.09
CA VAL A 893 8.13 4.61 -7.49
C VAL A 893 8.02 4.44 -5.98
N PHE A 894 8.86 3.57 -5.42
CA PHE A 894 8.99 3.34 -3.98
C PHE A 894 10.37 3.80 -3.52
N VAL A 895 10.42 4.69 -2.54
CA VAL A 895 11.65 5.27 -1.99
C VAL A 895 11.68 5.09 -0.48
N ASP A 896 12.78 4.54 0.04
CA ASP A 896 13.04 4.44 1.49
C ASP A 896 11.88 3.76 2.26
N CYS A 897 11.32 2.71 1.67
CA CYS A 897 10.27 1.90 2.27
C CYS A 897 10.86 0.60 2.82
N LYS A 898 10.58 0.27 4.09
CA LYS A 898 11.01 -1.00 4.71
C LYS A 898 10.55 -2.20 3.87
N TYR A 899 9.29 -2.18 3.43
CA TYR A 899 8.75 -3.09 2.45
C TYR A 899 8.04 -2.31 1.33
N GLY A 900 8.26 -2.71 0.08
CA GLY A 900 7.47 -2.20 -1.04
C GLY A 900 6.02 -2.65 -0.91
N ILE A 901 5.83 -3.97 -0.98
CA ILE A 901 4.52 -4.63 -0.94
C ILE A 901 4.51 -5.70 0.14
N THR A 902 3.38 -5.87 0.82
CA THR A 902 3.19 -6.97 1.78
C THR A 902 1.83 -7.62 1.64
N GLY A 903 1.80 -8.93 1.85
CA GLY A 903 0.56 -9.70 1.84
C GLY A 903 0.22 -10.22 0.45
N GLY A 904 -1.06 -10.48 0.20
CA GLY A 904 -1.53 -11.15 -1.00
C GLY A 904 -2.82 -11.91 -0.73
N TRP A 905 -3.19 -12.80 -1.65
CA TRP A 905 -4.41 -13.59 -1.55
C TRP A 905 -4.27 -14.70 -0.48
N TYR A 906 -5.36 -15.00 0.23
CA TYR A 906 -5.42 -16.11 1.18
C TYR A 906 -6.83 -16.72 1.20
N PRO A 907 -7.01 -17.98 0.75
CA PRO A 907 -8.34 -18.58 0.60
C PRO A 907 -9.09 -18.79 1.92
N GLY A 908 -8.37 -18.86 3.05
CA GLY A 908 -8.94 -19.09 4.37
C GLY A 908 -9.47 -17.82 5.06
N ASN A 909 -9.42 -16.66 4.41
CA ASN A 909 -10.04 -15.45 4.92
C ASN A 909 -11.56 -15.63 5.08
N SER A 910 -12.14 -15.04 6.12
CA SER A 910 -13.55 -15.20 6.47
C SER A 910 -14.51 -14.76 5.36
N VAL A 911 -14.15 -13.74 4.56
CA VAL A 911 -14.96 -13.30 3.42
C VAL A 911 -15.04 -14.38 2.35
N TRP A 912 -13.91 -14.98 1.96
CA TRP A 912 -13.89 -16.03 0.95
C TRP A 912 -14.58 -17.31 1.42
N VAL A 913 -14.40 -17.68 2.68
CA VAL A 913 -15.09 -18.82 3.29
C VAL A 913 -16.60 -18.60 3.24
N ALA A 914 -17.09 -17.45 3.70
CA ALA A 914 -18.50 -17.12 3.70
C ALA A 914 -19.11 -17.15 2.28
N LEU A 915 -18.43 -16.59 1.28
CA LEU A 915 -18.90 -16.60 -0.11
C LEU A 915 -18.95 -18.02 -0.70
N ARG A 916 -17.96 -18.87 -0.43
CA ARG A 916 -17.95 -20.27 -0.88
C ARG A 916 -19.03 -21.12 -0.20
N GLU A 917 -19.40 -20.77 1.02
CA GLU A 917 -20.53 -21.38 1.75
C GLU A 917 -21.90 -20.86 1.27
N GLY A 918 -21.94 -19.91 0.33
CA GLY A 918 -23.17 -19.34 -0.19
C GLY A 918 -23.83 -18.32 0.74
N GLN A 919 -23.09 -17.72 1.67
CA GLN A 919 -23.62 -16.67 2.54
C GLN A 919 -23.84 -15.37 1.75
N GLU A 920 -25.01 -14.77 1.90
CA GLU A 920 -25.30 -13.43 1.37
C GLU A 920 -24.68 -12.36 2.27
N LEU A 921 -23.62 -11.72 1.78
CA LEU A 921 -22.96 -10.62 2.47
C LEU A 921 -23.59 -9.29 2.04
N SER A 922 -24.01 -8.48 3.03
CA SER A 922 -24.61 -7.17 2.76
C SER A 922 -23.68 -6.27 1.94
N GLY A 923 -24.22 -5.67 0.87
CA GLY A 923 -23.50 -4.77 -0.03
C GLY A 923 -22.56 -5.48 -1.02
N PHE A 924 -22.58 -6.81 -1.13
CA PHE A 924 -21.87 -7.55 -2.17
C PHE A 924 -22.81 -7.81 -3.34
N TYR A 925 -22.34 -7.54 -4.56
CA TYR A 925 -23.14 -7.68 -5.78
C TYR A 925 -22.44 -8.58 -6.81
N GLN A 926 -23.17 -9.56 -7.34
CA GLN A 926 -22.72 -10.49 -8.39
C GLN A 926 -23.80 -10.66 -9.48
N ASN A 927 -24.66 -9.67 -9.65
CA ASN A 927 -25.72 -9.67 -10.67
C ASN A 927 -25.15 -9.35 -12.07
N ASP A 928 -25.98 -9.47 -13.10
CA ASP A 928 -25.58 -9.25 -14.50
C ASP A 928 -24.95 -7.87 -14.74
N LEU A 929 -25.40 -6.85 -14.03
CA LEU A 929 -24.82 -5.50 -14.10
C LEU A 929 -23.35 -5.52 -13.64
N TYR A 930 -23.06 -6.13 -12.49
CA TYR A 930 -21.70 -6.24 -11.96
C TYR A 930 -20.83 -7.17 -12.79
N LEU A 931 -21.36 -8.29 -13.29
CA LEU A 931 -20.61 -9.21 -14.16
C LEU A 931 -20.26 -8.58 -15.52
N SER A 932 -21.16 -7.73 -16.04
CA SER A 932 -20.92 -6.95 -17.27
C SER A 932 -19.86 -5.87 -17.06
N ARG A 933 -19.95 -5.10 -15.96
CA ARG A 933 -19.00 -4.01 -15.66
C ARG A 933 -17.64 -4.53 -15.18
N TYR A 934 -17.63 -5.61 -14.40
CA TYR A 934 -16.44 -6.19 -13.76
C TYR A 934 -16.35 -7.71 -14.02
N PRO A 935 -15.95 -8.13 -15.23
CA PRO A 935 -15.99 -9.55 -15.62
C PRO A 935 -15.20 -10.49 -14.70
N LYS A 936 -14.14 -10.02 -14.04
CA LYS A 936 -13.34 -10.82 -13.08
C LYS A 936 -14.12 -11.27 -11.84
N ILE A 937 -15.29 -10.68 -11.55
CA ILE A 937 -16.16 -11.19 -10.48
C ILE A 937 -16.64 -12.61 -10.79
N ALA A 938 -16.84 -12.97 -12.06
CA ALA A 938 -17.32 -14.29 -12.48
C ALA A 938 -16.42 -15.44 -12.01
N THR A 939 -15.12 -15.18 -11.85
CA THR A 939 -14.10 -16.17 -11.47
C THR A 939 -13.44 -15.82 -10.12
N MET A 940 -14.02 -14.94 -9.32
CA MET A 940 -13.38 -14.46 -8.08
C MET A 940 -13.26 -15.53 -6.98
N LEU A 941 -14.00 -16.64 -7.11
CA LEU A 941 -13.92 -17.79 -6.20
C LEU A 941 -12.99 -18.90 -6.72
N ASP A 942 -12.43 -18.76 -7.93
CA ASP A 942 -11.52 -19.74 -8.52
C ASP A 942 -10.13 -19.61 -7.89
N ASP A 943 -9.52 -20.73 -7.50
CA ASP A 943 -8.22 -20.75 -6.87
C ASP A 943 -7.09 -21.06 -7.87
N PRO A 944 -5.91 -20.43 -7.74
CA PRO A 944 -5.60 -19.37 -6.79
C PRO A 944 -6.07 -17.98 -7.25
N GLY A 945 -6.37 -17.09 -6.30
CA GLY A 945 -6.49 -15.66 -6.58
C GLY A 945 -5.11 -15.02 -6.76
N VAL A 946 -4.92 -14.18 -7.77
CA VAL A 946 -3.62 -13.59 -8.12
C VAL A 946 -3.69 -12.07 -8.16
N ASN A 947 -2.67 -11.39 -7.62
CA ASN A 947 -2.44 -9.95 -7.78
C ASN A 947 -1.24 -9.71 -8.71
N ALA A 948 -1.14 -8.53 -9.30
CA ALA A 948 -0.09 -8.17 -10.24
C ALA A 948 0.77 -7.02 -9.71
N LEU A 949 2.08 -7.17 -9.77
CA LEU A 949 3.08 -6.16 -9.43
C LEU A 949 4.01 -5.97 -10.63
N TRP A 950 3.77 -4.95 -11.45
CA TRP A 950 4.40 -4.81 -12.76
C TRP A 950 5.15 -3.48 -12.93
N ARG A 951 6.34 -3.47 -13.52
CA ARG A 951 7.05 -2.22 -13.91
C ARG A 951 7.26 -1.20 -12.79
N ASN A 952 7.46 -1.63 -11.55
CA ASN A 952 7.68 -0.71 -10.43
C ASN A 952 9.17 -0.50 -10.16
N VAL A 953 9.50 0.68 -9.62
CA VAL A 953 10.86 1.09 -9.28
C VAL A 953 11.00 1.15 -7.77
N PHE A 954 12.05 0.50 -7.25
CA PHE A 954 12.37 0.50 -5.83
C PHE A 954 13.77 1.09 -5.64
N TYR A 955 13.88 2.14 -4.84
CA TYR A 955 15.14 2.80 -4.52
C TYR A 955 15.29 2.94 -3.00
N GLN A 956 16.40 2.44 -2.46
CA GLN A 956 16.67 2.39 -1.01
C GLN A 956 15.57 1.68 -0.19
N CYS A 957 14.82 0.79 -0.82
CA CYS A 957 13.82 -0.03 -0.13
C CYS A 957 14.47 -1.27 0.51
N GLY A 958 13.85 -1.79 1.58
CA GLY A 958 14.23 -3.07 2.16
C GLY A 958 13.82 -4.25 1.27
N THR A 959 12.73 -4.93 1.59
CA THR A 959 12.23 -6.05 0.76
C THR A 959 11.18 -5.56 -0.24
N VAL A 960 11.31 -5.92 -1.52
CA VAL A 960 10.34 -5.58 -2.58
C VAL A 960 8.94 -6.11 -2.23
N ALA A 961 8.82 -7.41 -1.97
CA ALA A 961 7.55 -8.04 -1.62
C ALA A 961 7.72 -9.12 -0.53
N ARG A 962 6.78 -9.18 0.42
CA ARG A 962 6.67 -10.25 1.44
C ARG A 962 5.34 -10.97 1.30
N ARG A 963 5.34 -12.32 1.46
CA ARG A 963 4.18 -13.22 1.21
C ARG A 963 3.73 -13.22 -0.25
N GLN A 964 4.70 -13.29 -1.17
CA GLN A 964 4.54 -13.07 -2.61
C GLN A 964 4.02 -14.27 -3.43
N GLU A 965 3.59 -15.37 -2.79
CA GLU A 965 3.20 -16.62 -3.48
C GLU A 965 2.14 -16.41 -4.56
N TYR A 966 1.25 -15.43 -4.35
CA TYR A 966 0.14 -15.10 -5.25
C TYR A 966 0.26 -13.69 -5.84
N ILE A 967 1.50 -13.24 -6.06
CA ILE A 967 1.82 -11.99 -6.75
C ILE A 967 2.57 -12.33 -8.03
N ASP A 968 1.93 -12.07 -9.17
CA ASP A 968 2.56 -12.09 -10.47
C ASP A 968 3.47 -10.88 -10.61
N GLN A 969 4.78 -11.12 -10.68
CA GLN A 969 5.81 -10.08 -10.75
C GLN A 969 6.39 -10.00 -12.15
N PHE A 970 6.43 -8.79 -12.70
CA PHE A 970 6.89 -8.57 -14.06
C PHE A 970 7.64 -7.23 -14.15
N GLU A 971 8.90 -7.26 -14.62
CA GLU A 971 9.71 -6.05 -14.90
C GLU A 971 9.81 -5.04 -13.72
N ASN A 972 9.82 -5.52 -12.46
CA ASN A 972 10.13 -4.66 -11.32
C ASN A 972 11.64 -4.49 -11.18
N ILE A 973 12.12 -3.26 -10.92
CA ILE A 973 13.54 -2.97 -10.81
C ILE A 973 13.89 -2.39 -9.45
N VAL A 974 14.94 -2.92 -8.84
CA VAL A 974 15.62 -2.33 -7.68
C VAL A 974 16.83 -1.56 -8.18
N PHE A 975 16.92 -0.29 -7.79
CA PHE A 975 18.06 0.59 -8.09
C PHE A 975 18.95 0.73 -6.86
N GLU A 976 20.26 0.51 -7.05
CA GLU A 976 21.28 0.72 -6.02
C GLU A 976 21.69 2.21 -5.95
N ASP A 977 21.79 2.86 -7.12
CA ASP A 977 22.06 4.30 -7.29
C ASP A 977 20.79 5.09 -7.65
N ASP A 978 20.84 6.42 -7.59
CA ASP A 978 19.72 7.30 -8.00
C ASP A 978 19.20 6.93 -9.41
N PRO A 979 17.93 6.54 -9.57
CA PRO A 979 17.35 6.17 -10.87
C PRO A 979 17.22 7.36 -11.85
N GLY A 980 17.49 8.57 -11.38
CA GLY A 980 17.51 9.79 -12.18
C GLY A 980 16.53 10.86 -11.71
N PHE A 981 16.30 10.97 -10.40
CA PHE A 981 15.40 11.96 -9.81
C PHE A 981 15.89 13.40 -10.03
N ALA A 982 14.98 14.36 -10.18
CA ALA A 982 15.30 15.74 -10.45
C ALA A 982 16.05 16.39 -9.28
N ASP A 983 15.59 16.18 -8.04
CA ASP A 983 16.28 16.57 -6.81
C ASP A 983 15.90 15.64 -5.64
N LEU A 984 16.65 14.55 -5.49
CA LEU A 984 16.48 13.60 -4.38
C LEU A 984 16.61 14.24 -2.99
N ALA A 985 17.51 15.23 -2.83
CA ALA A 985 17.76 15.85 -1.53
C ALA A 985 16.63 16.81 -1.13
N GLY A 986 16.03 17.48 -2.12
CA GLY A 986 14.84 18.32 -1.96
C GLY A 986 13.51 17.56 -1.94
N GLY A 987 13.51 16.24 -2.19
CA GLY A 987 12.30 15.42 -2.28
C GLY A 987 11.53 15.56 -3.60
N ASP A 988 12.18 16.06 -4.66
CA ASP A 988 11.63 16.11 -6.01
C ASP A 988 11.94 14.79 -6.75
N PHE A 989 10.93 13.93 -6.80
CA PHE A 989 11.00 12.62 -7.45
C PHE A 989 10.58 12.64 -8.92
N ALA A 990 10.45 13.82 -9.54
CA ALA A 990 10.33 13.91 -11.01
C ALA A 990 11.56 13.25 -11.66
N LEU A 991 11.40 12.65 -12.84
CA LEU A 991 12.51 12.01 -13.55
C LEU A 991 13.07 12.95 -14.61
N ARG A 992 14.40 13.08 -14.65
CA ARG A 992 15.09 13.83 -15.71
C ARG A 992 14.88 13.12 -17.06
N PRO A 993 14.84 13.85 -18.20
CA PRO A 993 14.66 13.23 -19.53
C PRO A 993 15.74 12.21 -19.93
N ASP A 994 16.89 12.23 -19.26
CA ASP A 994 18.02 11.33 -19.40
C ASP A 994 18.19 10.38 -18.21
N ALA A 995 17.15 10.21 -17.38
CA ALA A 995 17.18 9.32 -16.23
C ALA A 995 17.59 7.89 -16.63
N PRO A 996 18.60 7.28 -15.96
CA PRO A 996 19.03 5.89 -16.21
C PRO A 996 17.89 4.86 -16.16
N LEU A 997 16.82 5.17 -15.42
CA LEU A 997 15.61 4.34 -15.39
C LEU A 997 15.07 4.02 -16.79
N PHE A 998 15.03 5.00 -17.69
CA PHE A 998 14.44 4.82 -19.02
C PHE A 998 15.26 3.85 -19.88
N ASP A 999 16.51 3.57 -19.52
CA ASP A 999 17.34 2.62 -20.26
C ASP A 999 17.00 1.16 -19.95
N ARG A 1000 16.39 0.93 -18.80
CA ARG A 1000 16.13 -0.43 -18.28
C ARG A 1000 14.67 -0.84 -18.29
N LEU A 1001 13.75 0.13 -18.25
CA LEU A 1001 12.33 -0.15 -18.06
C LEU A 1001 11.47 0.62 -19.04
N ALA A 1002 10.41 -0.02 -19.56
CA ALA A 1002 9.34 0.70 -20.25
C ALA A 1002 8.44 1.47 -19.24
N PHE A 1003 9.03 2.50 -18.63
CA PHE A 1003 8.43 3.30 -17.58
C PHE A 1003 7.78 4.56 -18.17
N ALA A 1004 6.54 4.86 -17.77
CA ALA A 1004 5.88 6.12 -18.06
C ALA A 1004 6.25 7.15 -16.98
N PRO A 1005 6.83 8.33 -17.33
CA PRO A 1005 7.16 9.35 -16.35
C PRO A 1005 5.95 9.74 -15.51
N ILE A 1006 6.14 9.84 -14.19
CA ILE A 1006 5.11 10.36 -13.27
C ILE A 1006 5.13 11.89 -13.38
N PRO A 1007 3.98 12.56 -13.61
CA PRO A 1007 3.88 14.02 -13.66
C PRO A 1007 3.95 14.64 -12.24
N PHE A 1008 5.09 14.48 -11.58
CA PHE A 1008 5.29 14.81 -10.15
C PHE A 1008 5.01 16.29 -9.86
N GLU A 1009 5.38 17.18 -10.77
CA GLU A 1009 5.16 18.63 -10.67
C GLU A 1009 3.68 19.07 -10.69
N ARG A 1010 2.77 18.16 -11.03
CA ARG A 1010 1.32 18.38 -11.04
C ARG A 1010 0.65 17.85 -9.77
N ILE A 1011 1.35 17.06 -8.96
CA ILE A 1011 0.83 16.49 -7.72
C ILE A 1011 0.67 17.59 -6.66
N GLY A 1012 -0.39 17.49 -5.87
CA GLY A 1012 -0.70 18.42 -4.81
C GLY A 1012 -1.39 19.68 -5.34
N LEU A 1013 -1.17 20.78 -4.62
CA LEU A 1013 -1.96 22.00 -4.75
C LEU A 1013 -1.54 22.84 -5.96
N TYR A 1014 -2.49 23.60 -6.50
CA TYR A 1014 -2.22 24.58 -7.54
C TYR A 1014 -2.87 25.93 -7.24
N ARG A 1015 -2.26 27.00 -7.79
CA ARG A 1015 -2.78 28.36 -7.66
C ARG A 1015 -4.11 28.48 -8.40
N SER A 1016 -5.14 28.95 -7.70
CA SER A 1016 -6.50 29.15 -8.25
C SER A 1016 -7.13 30.41 -7.63
N PRO A 1017 -8.00 31.14 -8.36
CA PRO A 1017 -8.82 32.20 -7.75
C PRO A 1017 -9.80 31.66 -6.71
N TRP A 1018 -10.10 30.36 -6.74
CA TRP A 1018 -11.00 29.69 -5.81
C TRP A 1018 -10.29 29.02 -4.64
N ARG A 1019 -9.01 29.35 -4.38
CA ARG A 1019 -8.29 28.80 -3.24
C ARG A 1019 -8.35 29.75 -2.05
N ALA A 1020 -8.79 29.26 -0.88
CA ALA A 1020 -8.94 30.04 0.35
C ALA A 1020 -7.66 30.78 0.76
N SER A 1021 -6.49 30.16 0.58
CA SER A 1021 -5.18 30.75 0.90
C SER A 1021 -4.10 30.40 -0.15
N TRP A 1022 -3.24 31.37 -0.51
CA TRP A 1022 -2.09 31.12 -1.39
C TRP A 1022 -0.95 32.14 -1.17
N PRO A 1023 0.34 31.71 -1.12
CA PRO A 1023 0.79 30.32 -1.07
C PRO A 1023 0.36 29.66 0.25
N VAL A 1024 0.15 28.33 0.22
CA VAL A 1024 -0.14 27.58 1.44
C VAL A 1024 1.15 27.46 2.25
N GLY A 1025 1.13 27.91 3.51
CA GLY A 1025 2.28 27.81 4.40
C GLY A 1025 2.55 26.34 4.76
N SER A 1026 3.74 25.84 4.45
CA SER A 1026 4.10 24.42 4.57
C SER A 1026 4.87 24.06 5.86
N GLY A 1027 4.63 24.76 6.97
CA GLY A 1027 5.42 24.59 8.20
C GLY A 1027 4.58 24.35 9.46
N PRO A 1028 5.07 23.56 10.44
CA PRO A 1028 4.53 23.47 11.81
C PRO A 1028 4.67 24.78 12.63
N GLY A 1029 4.75 25.94 11.98
CA GLY A 1029 5.03 27.24 12.61
C GLY A 1029 4.83 28.43 11.69
N GLY A 1030 4.01 28.29 10.64
CA GLY A 1030 3.64 29.41 9.78
C GLY A 1030 2.63 30.30 10.49
N GLY A 1031 3.13 31.24 11.29
CA GLY A 1031 2.32 32.22 12.00
C GLY A 1031 1.25 32.86 11.10
N SER A 1032 0.02 32.81 11.59
CA SER A 1032 -1.05 33.69 11.18
C SER A 1032 -0.56 35.13 11.19
N GLN A 1033 -0.24 35.70 10.02
CA GLN A 1033 -0.32 37.14 9.88
C GLN A 1033 -1.81 37.50 9.87
N MET A 1034 -2.30 37.87 11.05
CA MET A 1034 -3.58 38.52 11.28
C MET A 1034 -3.69 39.81 10.44
N PRO A 1035 -4.91 40.16 10.03
CA PRO A 1035 -5.56 41.31 10.68
C PRO A 1035 -6.50 40.92 11.80
#